data_AF-A0AAN6UGM9-F1
#
_entry.id   AF-A0AAN6UGM9-F1
#
_cell.length_a   1.000
_cell.length_b   1.000
_cell.length_c   1.000
_cell.angle_alpha   90.00
_cell.angle_beta   90.00
_cell.angle_gamma   90.00
#
_symmetry.space_group_name_H-M   'P 1'
#
loop_
_entity.id
_entity.type
_entity.pdbx_description
1 polymer ?
#
loop_
_entity_poly.entity_id
_entity_poly.type
_entity_poly.pdbx_seq_one_letter_code
_entity_poly.pdbx_strand_id
1 'polypeptide(L)'
;MPFLRASRRPAQILARQCRAAQRLSARPIQSRLCSSHGRPEPSPAAKDAAPDHRTLGLQQELFITSIYSPGSPIFLPNGTRIFNRLVDFLRKQYIHYGFQEVITPTIYKKALWATSGHLENYAEDMYTVTSTSPSRAEVSEAGEEAEYGLKPMNCPGHCLIFASQNRSYRDLPIRYADFSPLHRNEVSGALSGLTRVRRFHQDDGHIFCRPSQIEDEIRKTLDFIRLTYKVFGLGPYRLALSTRPAQFMGAAEDWDQAEDALRRALDEGGKEWSINAGDGAFYGPKIDVILTDSDGKEHQTGTIQLDFQLPKRFNLEYAAPAPALERKGETTTDAALLAQYGPVQPVLIHRAVLGSAERLMALLIEHYNGKWPLWLHPRQAIVLTLNDTEPVVQWANHARDVLRGVSPGSPESVPAAPTGLAVDLDDSARGLGVKAREAARKGYGLVVVVGKNDVEAGQVTVNATALAPSDASAEELKKLKRMTMKPEELREFMLSKVNAAMDLTNPSDPPPDYITAARAHGIPLRQSAPIKKGPYPLDLPILTYLRSKRVILASASPRRKALLSQLGLPNLEVLPSTEPEDLDKKTHTPEEYVAATAHRKCLAVYQTALARQSAAAAAGKPAAEDPAVVIAADTVIATRTGQILEKPRSEADHARMLRHLRDTEQHRVLTAVCVLAPKADATHPGYEMAAHVEDTRVFFARADDGLPDDVIASYVRTREGADKAGGYALQGVGGMVLVDRVEGSVDNVIGLPVRKCLQLCERVVFRQGADEEGEGESEEE
;
A
#
# COMPACT_ATOMS: atom_id res chain seq x y z
N MET A 1 -23.01 -53.85 3.08
CA MET A 1 -22.74 -54.71 4.26
C MET A 1 -21.40 -54.32 4.85
N PRO A 2 -21.18 -54.30 6.18
CA PRO A 2 -21.95 -53.66 7.27
C PRO A 2 -21.08 -52.67 8.09
N PHE A 3 -21.61 -51.62 8.75
CA PHE A 3 -22.00 -51.49 10.19
C PHE A 3 -20.83 -51.69 11.21
N LEU A 4 -20.63 -50.91 12.31
CA LEU A 4 -21.58 -50.47 13.35
C LEU A 4 -20.98 -49.40 14.31
N ARG A 5 -21.90 -48.65 14.92
CA ARG A 5 -21.75 -47.65 16.01
C ARG A 5 -21.67 -48.28 17.43
N ALA A 6 -20.99 -47.55 18.32
CA ALA A 6 -21.34 -47.18 19.71
C ALA A 6 -21.50 -48.23 20.85
N SER A 7 -20.91 -47.93 22.02
CA SER A 7 -21.61 -47.92 23.33
C SER A 7 -20.84 -47.12 24.40
N ARG A 8 -21.53 -46.78 25.50
CA ARG A 8 -21.34 -45.66 26.45
C ARG A 8 -20.91 -46.12 27.88
N ARG A 9 -20.11 -45.27 28.56
CA ARG A 9 -20.08 -44.91 30.02
C ARG A 9 -19.60 -45.99 31.05
N PRO A 10 -19.36 -45.65 32.35
CA PRO A 10 -18.61 -44.52 32.98
C PRO A 10 -17.68 -44.98 34.15
N ALA A 11 -16.75 -44.15 34.66
CA ALA A 11 -16.13 -44.33 36.00
C ALA A 11 -15.51 -42.99 36.49
N GLN A 12 -16.11 -42.30 37.46
CA GLN A 12 -15.82 -42.33 38.90
C GLN A 12 -14.37 -41.94 39.28
N ILE A 13 -14.25 -40.71 39.79
CA ILE A 13 -13.06 -40.13 40.41
C ILE A 13 -13.08 -40.48 41.90
N LEU A 14 -12.01 -41.09 42.40
CA LEU A 14 -11.72 -41.14 43.83
C LEU A 14 -10.22 -41.10 44.07
N ALA A 15 -9.83 -40.13 44.89
CA ALA A 15 -8.47 -39.81 45.31
C ALA A 15 -7.90 -40.84 46.29
N ARG A 16 -6.57 -40.99 46.32
CA ARG A 16 -5.81 -41.26 47.56
C ARG A 16 -4.33 -40.87 47.44
N GLN A 17 -3.80 -40.53 48.61
CA GLN A 17 -2.59 -39.76 48.97
C GLN A 17 -1.29 -40.60 49.02
N CYS A 18 -0.09 -39.97 49.00
CA CYS A 18 0.72 -39.77 50.22
C CYS A 18 2.09 -39.07 50.05
N ARG A 19 2.32 -38.08 50.93
CA ARG A 19 3.52 -37.71 51.75
C ARG A 19 4.90 -37.49 51.07
N ALA A 20 5.46 -36.28 51.20
CA ALA A 20 6.23 -35.79 52.37
C ALA A 20 7.07 -34.54 51.99
N ALA A 21 6.92 -33.41 52.72
CA ALA A 21 8.01 -32.46 53.02
C ALA A 21 7.53 -31.33 53.98
N GLN A 22 8.07 -31.34 55.19
CA GLN A 22 8.22 -30.21 56.13
C GLN A 22 9.62 -29.61 55.85
N ARG A 23 10.00 -28.33 56.03
CA ARG A 23 9.65 -27.17 56.88
C ARG A 23 10.29 -25.92 56.24
N LEU A 24 9.71 -24.73 56.42
CA LEU A 24 10.38 -23.55 57.02
C LEU A 24 9.32 -22.45 57.25
N SER A 25 9.45 -21.78 58.40
CA SER A 25 8.40 -21.11 59.18
C SER A 25 8.12 -19.66 58.82
N ALA A 26 6.84 -19.25 58.87
CA ALA A 26 6.39 -17.86 58.94
C ALA A 26 6.28 -17.39 60.41
N ARG A 27 6.69 -16.15 60.69
CA ARG A 27 6.34 -15.42 61.93
C ARG A 27 5.26 -14.36 61.62
N PRO A 28 4.26 -14.16 62.48
CA PRO A 28 3.24 -13.14 62.29
C PRO A 28 3.64 -11.83 63.01
N ILE A 29 3.33 -10.67 62.42
CA ILE A 29 3.34 -9.38 63.11
C ILE A 29 1.91 -8.84 63.11
N GLN A 30 1.36 -8.71 64.31
CA GLN A 30 0.11 -8.02 64.61
C GLN A 30 0.30 -6.50 64.47
N SER A 31 -0.59 -5.83 63.72
CA SER A 31 -0.73 -4.36 63.81
C SER A 31 -1.99 -4.01 64.58
N ARG A 32 -1.80 -3.26 65.67
CA ARG A 32 -2.79 -2.80 66.65
C ARG A 32 -3.82 -1.85 66.03
N LEU A 33 -5.07 -1.95 66.49
CA LEU A 33 -6.05 -0.86 66.39
C LEU A 33 -5.58 0.32 67.26
N CYS A 34 -5.59 1.53 66.72
CA CYS A 34 -5.64 2.77 67.48
C CYS A 34 -6.79 3.64 66.95
N SER A 35 -7.78 3.84 67.81
CA SER A 35 -8.81 4.86 67.69
C SER A 35 -8.20 6.21 68.07
N SER A 36 -8.23 7.17 67.14
CA SER A 36 -8.24 8.59 67.52
C SER A 36 -9.06 9.36 66.49
N HIS A 37 -10.06 10.07 67.00
CA HIS A 37 -10.96 10.92 66.23
C HIS A 37 -10.22 12.18 65.77
N GLY A 38 -10.15 12.38 64.46
CA GLY A 38 -9.85 13.66 63.83
C GLY A 38 -10.47 13.66 62.44
N ARG A 39 -11.44 14.56 62.18
CA ARG A 39 -11.96 14.75 60.83
C ARG A 39 -10.78 15.14 59.92
N PRO A 40 -10.55 14.46 58.79
CA PRO A 40 -9.56 14.94 57.83
C PRO A 40 -10.10 16.24 57.24
N GLU A 41 -9.35 17.34 57.42
CA GLU A 41 -9.51 18.52 56.59
C GLU A 41 -9.35 18.13 55.12
N PRO A 42 -10.12 18.72 54.20
CA PRO A 42 -9.97 18.43 52.78
C PRO A 42 -8.56 18.82 52.35
N SER A 43 -7.77 17.81 51.98
CA SER A 43 -6.52 18.00 51.25
C SER A 43 -6.76 18.95 50.08
N PRO A 44 -5.84 19.89 49.79
CA PRO A 44 -5.94 20.72 48.60
C PRO A 44 -6.09 19.80 47.39
N ALA A 45 -7.00 20.16 46.48
CA ALA A 45 -7.21 19.42 45.24
C ALA A 45 -5.87 19.07 44.60
N ALA A 46 -5.64 17.78 44.36
CA ALA A 46 -4.47 17.32 43.63
C ALA A 46 -4.44 18.10 42.31
N LYS A 47 -3.33 18.82 42.05
CA LYS A 47 -3.02 19.28 40.70
C LYS A 47 -3.18 18.09 39.77
N ASP A 48 -3.99 18.23 38.71
CA ASP A 48 -4.23 17.16 37.74
C ASP A 48 -2.88 16.56 37.33
N ALA A 49 -2.64 15.30 37.69
CA ALA A 49 -1.41 14.61 37.35
C ALA A 49 -1.31 14.50 35.82
N ALA A 50 -0.09 14.67 35.29
CA ALA A 50 0.17 14.51 33.86
C ALA A 50 -0.38 13.16 33.34
N PRO A 51 -0.98 13.13 32.13
CA PRO A 51 -1.47 11.89 31.53
C PRO A 51 -0.37 10.82 31.47
N ASP A 52 -0.62 9.63 32.02
CA ASP A 52 0.31 8.50 31.98
C ASP A 52 -0.32 7.33 31.22
N HIS A 53 0.31 6.90 30.13
CA HIS A 53 -0.21 5.81 29.29
C HIS A 53 -0.41 4.50 30.04
N ARG A 54 0.34 4.26 31.13
CA ARG A 54 0.22 3.03 31.95
C ARG A 54 -1.10 3.04 32.72
N THR A 55 -1.41 4.17 33.35
CA THR A 55 -2.65 4.33 34.13
C THR A 55 -3.85 4.38 33.19
N LEU A 56 -3.80 5.20 32.13
CA LEU A 56 -4.88 5.34 31.16
C LEU A 56 -5.10 4.04 30.35
N GLY A 57 -4.02 3.35 29.98
CA GLY A 57 -4.06 2.08 29.27
C GLY A 57 -4.75 0.97 30.07
N LEU A 58 -4.53 0.91 31.39
CA LEU A 58 -5.25 -0.01 32.28
C LEU A 58 -6.72 0.40 32.45
N GLN A 59 -7.01 1.69 32.64
CA GLN A 59 -8.37 2.20 32.79
C GLN A 59 -9.26 1.93 31.57
N GLN A 60 -8.69 1.99 30.37
CA GLN A 60 -9.39 1.75 29.11
C GLN A 60 -9.29 0.30 28.62
N GLU A 61 -8.67 -0.59 29.40
CA GLU A 61 -8.49 -2.01 29.07
C GLU A 61 -7.76 -2.17 27.73
N LEU A 62 -6.67 -1.42 27.52
CA LEU A 62 -5.89 -1.45 26.28
C LEU A 62 -4.83 -2.55 26.29
N PHE A 63 -4.09 -2.67 27.39
CA PHE A 63 -3.04 -3.68 27.55
C PHE A 63 -2.82 -4.03 29.02
N ILE A 64 -2.18 -5.16 29.26
CA ILE A 64 -1.66 -5.56 30.57
C ILE A 64 -0.20 -5.99 30.46
N THR A 65 0.50 -6.03 31.60
CA THR A 65 1.83 -6.60 31.73
C THR A 65 1.79 -7.86 32.58
N SER A 66 2.68 -8.81 32.31
CA SER A 66 2.78 -10.07 33.06
C SER A 66 4.20 -10.31 33.54
N ILE A 67 4.34 -10.84 34.76
CA ILE A 67 5.64 -11.30 35.29
C ILE A 67 6.23 -12.44 34.44
N TYR A 68 5.39 -13.16 33.69
CA TYR A 68 5.81 -14.24 32.81
C TYR A 68 6.32 -13.74 31.45
N SER A 69 6.14 -12.45 31.12
CA SER A 69 6.67 -11.82 29.91
C SER A 69 7.05 -10.36 30.18
N PRO A 70 8.05 -10.11 31.03
CA PRO A 70 8.47 -8.76 31.39
C PRO A 70 8.94 -8.00 30.14
N GLY A 71 8.46 -6.77 29.96
CA GLY A 71 8.79 -5.94 28.80
C GLY A 71 8.03 -6.30 27.52
N SER A 72 7.08 -7.23 27.57
CA SER A 72 6.23 -7.60 26.44
C SER A 72 4.76 -7.30 26.77
N PRO A 73 4.17 -6.23 26.21
CA PRO A 73 2.78 -5.90 26.49
C PRO A 73 1.83 -6.97 25.92
N ILE A 74 0.79 -7.30 26.68
CA ILE A 74 -0.32 -8.14 26.22
C ILE A 74 -1.48 -7.20 25.85
N PHE A 75 -1.70 -7.03 24.55
CA PHE A 75 -2.79 -6.19 24.05
C PHE A 75 -4.15 -6.87 24.25
N LEU A 76 -5.06 -6.15 24.91
CA LEU A 76 -6.46 -6.53 25.08
C LEU A 76 -7.26 -6.08 23.84
N PRO A 77 -8.53 -6.52 23.66
CA PRO A 77 -9.30 -6.23 22.45
C PRO A 77 -9.34 -4.75 22.05
N ASN A 78 -9.43 -3.84 23.02
CA ASN A 78 -9.44 -2.39 22.75
C ASN A 78 -8.08 -1.89 22.26
N GLY A 79 -6.98 -2.33 22.89
CA GLY A 79 -5.64 -1.94 22.47
C GLY A 79 -5.28 -2.52 21.10
N THR A 80 -5.68 -3.76 20.83
CA THR A 80 -5.50 -4.39 19.52
C THR A 80 -6.23 -3.63 18.40
N ARG A 81 -7.42 -3.06 18.67
CA ARG A 81 -8.12 -2.22 17.69
C ARG A 81 -7.31 -0.97 17.33
N ILE A 82 -6.73 -0.30 18.33
CA ILE A 82 -5.87 0.88 18.11
C ILE A 82 -4.65 0.46 17.31
N PHE A 83 -3.92 -0.56 17.79
CA PHE A 83 -2.72 -1.08 17.15
C PHE A 83 -2.96 -1.41 15.66
N ASN A 84 -4.01 -2.17 15.34
CA ASN A 84 -4.32 -2.53 13.96
C ASN A 84 -4.66 -1.32 13.10
N ARG A 85 -5.35 -0.30 13.64
CA ARG A 85 -5.64 0.93 12.89
C ARG A 85 -4.39 1.75 12.59
N LEU A 86 -3.41 1.77 13.48
CA LEU A 86 -2.10 2.39 13.22
C LEU A 86 -1.39 1.68 12.05
N VAL A 87 -1.36 0.34 12.09
CA VAL A 87 -0.75 -0.48 11.03
C VAL A 87 -1.51 -0.33 9.71
N ASP A 88 -2.83 -0.41 9.72
CA ASP A 88 -3.67 -0.31 8.54
C ASP A 88 -3.62 1.09 7.90
N PHE A 89 -3.49 2.14 8.72
CA PHE A 89 -3.21 3.48 8.23
C PHE A 89 -1.91 3.50 7.41
N LEU A 90 -0.82 2.98 7.96
CA LEU A 90 0.46 2.96 7.25
C LEU A 90 0.44 2.06 6.01
N ARG A 91 -0.21 0.89 6.06
CA ARG A 91 -0.38 0.02 4.89
C ARG A 91 -1.07 0.72 3.73
N LYS A 92 -2.08 1.54 4.00
CA LYS A 92 -2.72 2.37 2.97
C LYS A 92 -1.74 3.39 2.39
N GLN A 93 -0.90 4.01 3.23
CA GLN A 93 0.11 4.96 2.76
C GLN A 93 1.25 4.28 2.01
N TYR A 94 1.61 3.03 2.33
CA TYR A 94 2.63 2.27 1.60
C TYR A 94 2.33 2.16 0.12
N ILE A 95 1.05 2.02 -0.26
CA ILE A 95 0.63 2.01 -1.67
C ILE A 95 0.99 3.35 -2.34
N HIS A 96 0.72 4.47 -1.67
CA HIS A 96 1.00 5.82 -2.19
C HIS A 96 2.51 6.10 -2.32
N TYR A 97 3.30 5.67 -1.33
CA TYR A 97 4.76 5.85 -1.31
C TYR A 97 5.54 4.72 -2.02
N GLY A 98 4.85 3.76 -2.65
CA GLY A 98 5.45 2.70 -3.45
C GLY A 98 6.23 1.64 -2.64
N PHE A 99 5.80 1.36 -1.41
CA PHE A 99 6.33 0.29 -0.55
C PHE A 99 5.59 -1.03 -0.80
N GLN A 100 6.35 -2.13 -0.76
CA GLN A 100 5.85 -3.49 -0.84
C GLN A 100 6.03 -4.16 0.53
N GLU A 101 4.93 -4.54 1.17
CA GLU A 101 4.98 -5.23 2.45
C GLU A 101 5.50 -6.68 2.25
N VAL A 102 6.46 -7.07 3.08
CA VAL A 102 7.06 -8.41 3.10
C VAL A 102 6.95 -9.00 4.50
N ILE A 103 6.98 -10.33 4.58
CA ILE A 103 7.01 -11.05 5.86
C ILE A 103 8.31 -11.84 5.90
N THR A 104 9.10 -11.61 6.94
CA THR A 104 10.40 -12.28 7.11
C THR A 104 10.43 -13.14 8.37
N PRO A 105 11.25 -14.22 8.39
CA PRO A 105 11.44 -15.04 9.59
C PRO A 105 11.79 -14.23 10.85
N THR A 106 11.42 -14.76 12.02
CA THR A 106 11.76 -14.17 13.33
C THR A 106 13.06 -14.74 13.90
N ILE A 107 13.43 -15.96 13.51
CA ILE A 107 14.61 -16.68 13.98
C ILE A 107 15.57 -16.84 12.79
N TYR A 108 16.83 -16.50 12.99
CA TYR A 108 17.91 -16.69 12.00
C TYR A 108 19.13 -17.35 12.62
N LYS A 109 19.92 -18.03 11.79
CA LYS A 109 21.25 -18.55 12.18
C LYS A 109 22.15 -17.38 12.60
N LYS A 110 22.97 -17.58 13.63
CA LYS A 110 23.92 -16.59 14.13
C LYS A 110 24.87 -16.06 13.05
N ALA A 111 25.21 -16.90 12.07
CA ALA A 111 26.02 -16.54 10.91
C ALA A 111 25.46 -15.36 10.10
N LEU A 112 24.13 -15.17 10.06
CA LEU A 112 23.53 -14.01 9.40
C LEU A 112 23.92 -12.70 10.10
N TRP A 113 23.91 -12.70 11.44
CA TRP A 113 24.25 -11.53 12.24
C TRP A 113 25.74 -11.20 12.13
N ALA A 114 26.60 -12.22 12.11
CA ALA A 114 28.03 -12.05 11.82
C ALA A 114 28.26 -11.50 10.41
N THR A 115 27.58 -12.03 9.40
CA THR A 115 27.63 -11.51 8.02
C THR A 115 27.22 -10.05 8.00
N SER A 116 26.17 -9.67 8.72
CA SER A 116 25.67 -8.29 8.78
C SER A 116 26.52 -7.32 9.61
N GLY A 117 27.45 -7.80 10.45
CA GLY A 117 28.21 -6.96 11.40
C GLY A 117 27.41 -6.52 12.65
N HIS A 118 26.22 -7.07 12.85
CA HIS A 118 25.39 -6.77 14.00
C HIS A 118 25.74 -7.64 15.21
N LEU A 119 26.37 -8.79 15.00
CA LEU A 119 26.74 -9.67 16.11
C LEU A 119 27.72 -8.98 17.06
N GLU A 120 28.71 -8.27 16.53
CA GLU A 120 29.72 -7.57 17.34
C GLU A 120 29.11 -6.43 18.18
N ASN A 121 28.03 -5.82 17.70
CA ASN A 121 27.44 -4.61 18.29
C ASN A 121 26.16 -4.87 19.11
N TYR A 122 25.44 -5.97 18.85
CA TYR A 122 24.14 -6.27 19.46
C TYR A 122 24.08 -7.61 20.19
N ALA A 123 25.16 -8.41 20.24
CA ALA A 123 25.13 -9.74 20.85
C ALA A 123 24.56 -9.75 22.29
N GLU A 124 24.93 -8.79 23.12
CA GLU A 124 24.48 -8.70 24.51
C GLU A 124 22.98 -8.35 24.62
N ASP A 125 22.45 -7.64 23.62
CA ASP A 125 21.06 -7.18 23.53
C ASP A 125 20.17 -8.14 22.72
N MET A 126 20.66 -9.31 22.33
CA MET A 126 19.93 -10.29 21.53
C MET A 126 19.51 -11.52 22.36
N TYR A 127 18.35 -12.08 22.03
CA TYR A 127 17.94 -13.38 22.56
C TYR A 127 18.48 -14.50 21.67
N THR A 128 19.30 -15.38 22.25
CA THR A 128 19.76 -16.62 21.60
C THR A 128 18.72 -17.72 21.76
N VAL A 129 18.50 -18.49 20.70
CA VAL A 129 17.61 -19.66 20.66
C VAL A 129 18.45 -20.88 20.30
N THR A 130 18.37 -21.92 21.14
CA THR A 130 19.05 -23.20 20.90
C THR A 130 18.02 -24.33 20.80
N SER A 131 18.33 -25.35 19.99
CA SER A 131 17.49 -26.55 19.88
C SER A 131 17.68 -27.42 21.12
N THR A 132 16.59 -27.93 21.69
CA THR A 132 16.63 -28.83 22.85
C THR A 132 16.89 -30.30 22.47
N SER A 133 16.98 -30.62 21.18
CA SER A 133 17.17 -31.99 20.68
C SER A 133 18.54 -32.11 20.01
N PRO A 134 19.53 -32.75 20.65
CA PRO A 134 20.88 -32.92 20.09
C PRO A 134 20.87 -33.64 18.73
N SER A 135 19.93 -34.57 18.54
CA SER A 135 19.73 -35.32 17.29
C SER A 135 19.19 -34.48 16.12
N ARG A 136 18.73 -33.26 16.38
CA ARG A 136 18.24 -32.31 15.36
C ARG A 136 19.08 -31.03 15.32
N ALA A 137 20.19 -30.98 16.06
CA ALA A 137 21.13 -29.88 15.97
C ALA A 137 21.81 -29.96 14.60
N GLU A 138 21.53 -28.98 13.73
CA GLU A 138 22.32 -28.80 12.53
C GLU A 138 23.75 -28.46 12.96
N VAL A 139 24.71 -29.21 12.44
CA VAL A 139 26.12 -28.94 12.66
C VAL A 139 26.54 -27.92 11.59
N SER A 140 27.15 -26.82 12.02
CA SER A 140 27.74 -25.83 11.13
C SER A 140 28.87 -26.43 10.28
N GLU A 141 29.29 -25.75 9.21
CA GLU A 141 30.45 -26.18 8.40
C GLU A 141 31.75 -26.32 9.21
N ALA A 142 31.82 -25.68 10.39
CA ALA A 142 32.94 -25.75 11.33
C ALA A 142 32.79 -26.84 12.41
N GLY A 143 31.75 -27.66 12.38
CA GLY A 143 31.57 -28.76 13.34
C GLY A 143 30.87 -28.39 14.66
N GLU A 144 30.41 -27.14 14.81
CA GLU A 144 29.71 -26.64 16.02
C GLU A 144 28.19 -26.69 15.88
N GLU A 145 27.45 -26.82 16.98
CA GLU A 145 25.98 -26.74 16.98
C GLU A 145 25.50 -25.37 16.44
N ALA A 146 24.57 -25.37 15.49
CA ALA A 146 24.03 -24.13 14.93
C ALA A 146 23.26 -23.33 16.00
N GLU A 147 23.84 -22.20 16.42
CA GLU A 147 23.16 -21.21 17.26
C GLU A 147 22.23 -20.32 16.41
N TYR A 148 21.07 -20.01 16.97
CA TYR A 148 20.10 -19.10 16.37
C TYR A 148 19.86 -17.89 17.27
N GLY A 149 19.34 -16.81 16.68
CA GLY A 149 18.92 -15.62 17.43
C GLY A 149 17.55 -15.12 16.97
N LEU A 150 16.78 -14.55 17.90
CA LEU A 150 15.61 -13.75 17.55
C LEU A 150 16.07 -12.43 16.95
N LYS A 151 15.41 -11.99 15.88
CA LYS A 151 15.77 -10.75 15.19
C LYS A 151 15.51 -9.50 16.06
N PRO A 152 16.51 -8.60 16.22
CA PRO A 152 16.33 -7.28 16.84
C PRO A 152 16.03 -6.15 15.83
N MET A 153 16.16 -6.43 14.53
CA MET A 153 15.77 -5.59 13.38
C MET A 153 15.52 -6.44 12.12
N ASN A 154 14.93 -5.87 11.07
CA ASN A 154 14.62 -6.60 9.84
C ASN A 154 15.69 -6.49 8.73
N CYS A 155 16.61 -5.52 8.81
CA CYS A 155 17.51 -5.14 7.71
C CYS A 155 18.23 -6.32 7.04
N PRO A 156 18.85 -7.26 7.79
CA PRO A 156 19.53 -8.42 7.20
C PRO A 156 18.59 -9.33 6.39
N GLY A 157 17.34 -9.52 6.86
CA GLY A 157 16.35 -10.30 6.13
C GLY A 157 15.95 -9.65 4.81
N HIS A 158 15.87 -8.32 4.76
CA HIS A 158 15.55 -7.58 3.54
C HIS A 158 16.70 -7.61 2.53
N CYS A 159 17.96 -7.67 3.01
CA CYS A 159 19.12 -7.91 2.16
C CYS A 159 19.08 -9.29 1.48
N LEU A 160 18.64 -10.33 2.20
CA LEU A 160 18.42 -11.66 1.60
C LEU A 160 17.34 -11.64 0.50
N ILE A 161 16.25 -10.89 0.71
CA ILE A 161 15.20 -10.71 -0.31
C ILE A 161 15.77 -9.98 -1.54
N PHE A 162 16.55 -8.91 -1.33
CA PHE A 162 17.20 -8.20 -2.44
C PHE A 162 18.08 -9.14 -3.25
N ALA A 163 18.97 -9.88 -2.57
CA ALA A 163 19.93 -10.82 -3.16
C ALA A 163 19.28 -12.03 -3.85
N SER A 164 18.03 -12.36 -3.54
CA SER A 164 17.33 -13.53 -4.11
C SER A 164 17.04 -13.43 -5.62
N GLN A 165 17.18 -12.24 -6.21
CA GLN A 165 16.91 -12.00 -7.64
C GLN A 165 17.97 -11.09 -8.24
N ASN A 166 18.29 -11.31 -9.51
CA ASN A 166 19.13 -10.39 -10.27
C ASN A 166 18.40 -9.06 -10.45
N ARG A 167 19.07 -7.95 -10.08
CA ARG A 167 18.50 -6.60 -10.14
C ARG A 167 19.14 -5.79 -11.26
N SER A 168 18.35 -4.93 -11.89
CA SER A 168 18.78 -3.93 -12.85
C SER A 168 18.60 -2.53 -12.27
N TYR A 169 19.36 -1.54 -12.76
CA TYR A 169 19.15 -0.13 -12.41
C TYR A 169 17.70 0.34 -12.62
N ARG A 170 16.97 -0.33 -13.54
CA ARG A 170 15.57 -0.04 -13.89
C ARG A 170 14.56 -0.49 -12.83
N ASP A 171 14.97 -1.42 -11.97
CA ASP A 171 14.11 -1.93 -10.89
C ASP A 171 14.17 -1.03 -9.65
N LEU A 172 15.22 -0.19 -9.55
CA LEU A 172 15.45 0.69 -8.41
C LEU A 172 14.72 2.04 -8.56
N PRO A 173 14.10 2.56 -7.48
CA PRO A 173 14.23 2.10 -6.10
C PRO A 173 13.26 0.96 -5.74
N ILE A 174 13.76 -0.03 -4.98
CA ILE A 174 12.96 -1.11 -4.38
C ILE A 174 12.72 -0.75 -2.92
N ARG A 175 11.45 -0.79 -2.49
CA ARG A 175 11.04 -0.41 -1.13
C ARG A 175 10.31 -1.54 -0.44
N TYR A 176 10.91 -2.12 0.58
CA TYR A 176 10.28 -3.14 1.41
C TYR A 176 9.78 -2.53 2.72
N ALA A 177 8.61 -2.95 3.18
CA ALA A 177 8.09 -2.64 4.51
C ALA A 177 7.84 -3.93 5.29
N ASP A 178 8.07 -3.94 6.60
CA ASP A 178 7.91 -5.15 7.43
C ASP A 178 7.49 -4.80 8.87
N PHE A 179 6.34 -5.33 9.27
CA PHE A 179 5.77 -5.18 10.63
C PHE A 179 5.99 -6.41 11.51
N SER A 180 6.88 -7.32 11.12
CA SER A 180 7.20 -8.50 11.92
C SER A 180 7.69 -8.11 13.32
N PRO A 181 7.41 -8.94 14.35
CA PRO A 181 7.83 -8.67 15.72
C PRO A 181 9.36 -8.70 15.85
N LEU A 182 9.89 -7.68 16.51
CA LEU A 182 11.30 -7.52 16.85
C LEU A 182 11.51 -7.75 18.35
N HIS A 183 12.68 -8.28 18.70
CA HIS A 183 13.02 -8.57 20.09
C HIS A 183 14.41 -8.03 20.46
N ARG A 184 14.50 -7.27 21.55
CA ARG A 184 15.74 -6.79 22.14
C ARG A 184 15.76 -7.08 23.64
N ASN A 185 16.86 -7.59 24.15
CA ASN A 185 17.03 -7.99 25.53
C ASN A 185 17.37 -6.80 26.44
N GLU A 186 16.44 -5.84 26.50
CA GLU A 186 16.58 -4.65 27.34
C GLU A 186 16.72 -5.00 28.82
N VAL A 187 17.55 -4.25 29.54
CA VAL A 187 17.76 -4.40 30.99
C VAL A 187 16.42 -4.20 31.71
N SER A 188 16.05 -5.15 32.59
CA SER A 188 14.73 -5.16 33.23
C SER A 188 14.36 -3.86 33.95
N GLY A 189 15.35 -3.18 34.54
CA GLY A 189 15.15 -1.90 35.25
C GLY A 189 14.87 -0.69 34.36
N ALA A 190 15.12 -0.80 33.05
CA ALA A 190 14.87 0.27 32.09
C ALA A 190 13.51 0.17 31.39
N LEU A 191 12.78 -0.95 31.57
CA LEU A 191 11.48 -1.18 30.94
C LEU A 191 10.43 -0.21 31.48
N SER A 192 9.63 0.37 30.59
CA SER A 192 8.60 1.34 30.98
C SER A 192 7.39 1.28 30.05
N GLY A 193 6.32 0.63 30.55
CA GLY A 193 5.03 0.53 29.87
C GLY A 193 5.17 0.10 28.41
N LEU A 194 4.79 1.00 27.49
CA LEU A 194 4.93 0.80 26.04
C LEU A 194 6.10 1.59 25.41
N THR A 195 6.73 2.49 26.16
CA THR A 195 7.81 3.37 25.66
C THR A 195 9.17 2.67 25.52
N ARG A 196 9.44 1.69 26.38
CA ARG A 196 10.65 0.85 26.36
C ARG A 196 10.29 -0.60 26.69
N VAL A 197 10.39 -1.46 25.68
CA VAL A 197 9.86 -2.83 25.66
C VAL A 197 10.89 -3.78 25.06
N ARG A 198 10.79 -5.07 25.38
CA ARG A 198 11.61 -6.15 24.82
C ARG A 198 11.05 -6.69 23.51
N ARG A 199 9.74 -6.62 23.32
CA ARG A 199 9.04 -6.99 22.08
C ARG A 199 8.34 -5.76 21.53
N PHE A 200 8.56 -5.46 20.25
CA PHE A 200 7.92 -4.34 19.57
C PHE A 200 7.72 -4.62 18.08
N HIS A 201 6.86 -3.83 17.44
CA HIS A 201 6.65 -3.85 16.00
C HIS A 201 6.99 -2.47 15.45
N GLN A 202 8.02 -2.41 14.63
CA GLN A 202 8.44 -1.18 13.98
C GLN A 202 7.74 -1.07 12.62
N ASP A 203 7.41 0.14 12.18
CA ASP A 203 6.97 0.41 10.81
C ASP A 203 8.16 0.45 9.83
N ASP A 204 8.94 -0.62 9.90
CA ASP A 204 10.28 -0.70 9.36
C ASP A 204 10.23 -0.70 7.83
N GLY A 205 11.02 0.17 7.21
CA GLY A 205 11.12 0.32 5.77
C GLY A 205 12.56 0.34 5.30
N HIS A 206 12.85 -0.40 4.23
CA HIS A 206 14.17 -0.44 3.59
C HIS A 206 14.06 -0.07 2.12
N ILE A 207 14.74 1.00 1.72
CA ILE A 207 14.79 1.48 0.34
C ILE A 207 16.16 1.14 -0.22
N PHE A 208 16.21 0.24 -1.20
CA PHE A 208 17.39 0.01 -2.02
C PHE A 208 17.30 0.94 -3.22
N CYS A 209 18.24 1.86 -3.36
CA CYS A 209 18.23 2.87 -4.41
C CYS A 209 19.61 3.08 -5.03
N ARG A 210 19.64 3.81 -6.14
CA ARG A 210 20.88 4.27 -6.77
C ARG A 210 21.40 5.51 -6.02
N PRO A 211 22.71 5.79 -6.04
CA PRO A 211 23.25 6.98 -5.39
C PRO A 211 22.57 8.29 -5.84
N SER A 212 22.21 8.40 -7.13
CA SER A 212 21.49 9.55 -7.69
C SER A 212 20.04 9.71 -7.21
N GLN A 213 19.48 8.71 -6.51
CA GLN A 213 18.10 8.72 -6.02
C GLN A 213 17.98 9.05 -4.52
N ILE A 214 19.11 9.17 -3.80
CA ILE A 214 19.12 9.32 -2.34
C ILE A 214 18.26 10.51 -1.87
N GLU A 215 18.49 11.69 -2.44
CA GLU A 215 17.83 12.93 -2.03
C GLU A 215 16.31 12.87 -2.26
N ASP A 216 15.88 12.32 -3.40
CA ASP A 216 14.46 12.12 -3.72
C ASP A 216 13.76 11.16 -2.74
N GLU A 217 14.45 10.08 -2.34
CA GLU A 217 13.89 9.10 -1.42
C GLU A 217 13.85 9.61 0.03
N ILE A 218 14.82 10.42 0.45
CA ILE A 218 14.78 11.12 1.74
C ILE A 218 13.61 12.11 1.75
N ARG A 219 13.45 12.93 0.71
CA ARG A 219 12.37 13.93 0.62
C ARG A 219 10.99 13.28 0.72
N LYS A 220 10.73 12.21 -0.05
CA LYS A 220 9.47 11.45 0.03
C LYS A 220 9.23 10.86 1.42
N THR A 221 10.29 10.42 2.10
CA THR A 221 10.18 9.88 3.45
C THR A 221 9.86 10.98 4.47
N LEU A 222 10.44 12.17 4.34
CA LEU A 222 10.10 13.35 5.15
C LEU A 222 8.64 13.79 4.91
N ASP A 223 8.16 13.78 3.67
CA ASP A 223 6.76 14.05 3.35
C ASP A 223 5.82 13.03 4.00
N PHE A 224 6.20 11.76 3.99
CA PHE A 224 5.44 10.72 4.66
C PHE A 224 5.37 10.93 6.18
N ILE A 225 6.47 11.36 6.81
CA ILE A 225 6.50 11.72 8.23
C ILE A 225 5.57 12.91 8.49
N ARG A 226 5.67 13.98 7.70
CA ARG A 226 4.84 15.18 7.84
C ARG A 226 3.35 14.84 7.74
N LEU A 227 2.96 14.07 6.73
CA LEU A 227 1.59 13.60 6.51
C LEU A 227 1.09 12.84 7.73
N THR A 228 1.87 11.87 8.18
CA THR A 228 1.52 10.99 9.29
C THR A 228 1.31 11.79 10.57
N TYR A 229 2.21 12.71 10.89
CA TYR A 229 2.16 13.46 12.15
C TYR A 229 0.98 14.43 12.14
N LYS A 230 0.66 15.01 10.97
CA LYS A 230 -0.54 15.82 10.77
C LYS A 230 -1.82 15.04 11.05
N VAL A 231 -1.96 13.82 10.52
CA VAL A 231 -3.14 12.95 10.75
C VAL A 231 -3.32 12.64 12.22
N PHE A 232 -2.20 12.35 12.90
CA PHE A 232 -2.20 12.02 14.32
C PHE A 232 -2.34 13.24 15.23
N GLY A 233 -2.33 14.47 14.70
CA GLY A 233 -2.35 15.69 15.51
C GLY A 233 -1.06 15.93 16.31
N LEU A 234 0.04 15.28 15.91
CA LEU A 234 1.32 15.34 16.60
C LEU A 234 2.15 16.53 16.12
N GLY A 235 2.61 17.37 17.05
CA GLY A 235 3.52 18.49 16.79
C GLY A 235 3.49 19.56 17.88
N PRO A 236 4.50 20.46 17.95
CA PRO A 236 5.64 20.58 17.03
C PRO A 236 6.68 19.46 17.18
N TYR A 237 7.42 19.19 16.10
CA TYR A 237 8.56 18.25 16.09
C TYR A 237 9.77 18.91 15.42
N ARG A 238 10.97 18.57 15.88
CA ARG A 238 12.25 19.04 15.31
C ARG A 238 12.97 17.92 14.57
N LEU A 239 13.79 18.31 13.59
CA LEU A 239 14.67 17.40 12.86
C LEU A 239 16.10 17.57 13.38
N ALA A 240 16.81 16.46 13.53
CA ALA A 240 18.22 16.46 13.91
C ALA A 240 19.05 15.57 12.97
N LEU A 241 20.16 16.10 12.44
CA LEU A 241 21.12 15.33 11.68
C LEU A 241 22.18 14.76 12.62
N SER A 242 22.13 13.45 12.82
CA SER A 242 23.07 12.70 13.64
C SER A 242 24.26 12.23 12.79
N THR A 243 25.43 12.81 13.05
CA THR A 243 26.66 12.65 12.23
C THR A 243 27.60 11.57 12.77
N ARG A 244 28.71 11.31 12.06
CA ARG A 244 29.69 10.25 12.31
C ARG A 244 30.10 10.13 13.79
N PRO A 245 29.86 8.96 14.42
CA PRO A 245 30.30 8.68 15.79
C PRO A 245 31.82 8.46 15.86
N ALA A 246 32.36 8.38 17.09
CA ALA A 246 33.78 8.09 17.30
C ALA A 246 34.19 6.69 16.81
N GLN A 247 33.27 5.72 16.88
CA GLN A 247 33.44 4.36 16.35
C GLN A 247 32.47 4.14 15.19
N PHE A 248 32.99 4.03 13.98
CA PHE A 248 32.21 3.86 12.75
C PHE A 248 32.85 2.82 11.83
N MET A 249 32.05 2.31 10.90
CA MET A 249 32.47 1.39 9.83
C MET A 249 32.50 2.13 8.49
N GLY A 250 33.39 1.70 7.59
CA GLY A 250 33.52 2.24 6.24
C GLY A 250 34.62 3.29 6.10
N ALA A 251 34.78 3.77 4.86
CA ALA A 251 35.72 4.84 4.53
C ALA A 251 35.16 6.20 4.99
N ALA A 252 36.04 7.14 5.33
CA ALA A 252 35.63 8.48 5.76
C ALA A 252 34.89 9.22 4.64
N GLU A 253 35.28 8.98 3.39
CA GLU A 253 34.72 9.59 2.19
C GLU A 253 33.26 9.14 1.95
N ASP A 254 32.93 7.87 2.22
CA ASP A 254 31.55 7.36 2.15
C ASP A 254 30.65 8.10 3.16
N TRP A 255 31.19 8.39 4.35
CA TRP A 255 30.49 9.14 5.40
C TRP A 255 30.28 10.60 5.04
N ASP A 256 31.31 11.25 4.52
CA ASP A 256 31.23 12.66 4.12
C ASP A 256 30.16 12.80 3.00
N GLN A 257 30.12 11.87 2.03
CA GLN A 257 29.07 11.82 1.00
C GLN A 257 27.67 11.61 1.59
N ALA A 258 27.54 10.71 2.57
CA ALA A 258 26.29 10.39 3.23
C ALA A 258 25.73 11.58 4.02
N GLU A 259 26.58 12.24 4.81
CA GLU A 259 26.23 13.41 5.60
C GLU A 259 25.82 14.59 4.72
N ASP A 260 26.57 14.83 3.64
CA ASP A 260 26.26 15.89 2.70
C ASP A 260 24.94 15.64 1.97
N ALA A 261 24.62 14.40 1.61
CA ALA A 261 23.32 14.06 1.00
C ALA A 261 22.15 14.30 1.96
N LEU A 262 22.27 13.90 3.23
CA LEU A 262 21.23 14.16 4.23
C LEU A 262 21.10 15.66 4.54
N ARG A 263 22.21 16.40 4.59
CA ARG A 263 22.22 17.84 4.79
C ARG A 263 21.48 18.57 3.66
N ARG A 264 21.81 18.27 2.39
CA ARG A 264 21.12 18.86 1.24
C ARG A 264 19.62 18.56 1.26
N ALA A 265 19.23 17.32 1.57
CA ALA A 265 17.82 16.94 1.66
C ALA A 265 17.07 17.68 2.78
N LEU A 266 17.74 17.94 3.93
CA LEU A 266 17.17 18.73 5.01
C LEU A 266 17.03 20.22 4.65
N ASP A 267 18.06 20.79 4.01
CA ASP A 267 18.07 22.20 3.59
C ASP A 267 16.98 22.49 2.54
N GLU A 268 16.79 21.58 1.57
CA GLU A 268 15.69 21.67 0.59
C GLU A 268 14.30 21.53 1.23
N GLY A 269 14.20 20.78 2.34
CA GLY A 269 12.96 20.55 3.06
C GLY A 269 12.37 21.80 3.74
N GLY A 270 13.16 22.88 3.84
CA GLY A 270 12.72 24.20 4.33
C GLY A 270 12.31 24.26 5.81
N LYS A 271 12.48 23.16 6.56
CA LYS A 271 12.20 23.08 8.00
C LYS A 271 13.49 23.23 8.78
N GLU A 272 13.45 23.98 9.89
CA GLU A 272 14.58 24.10 10.79
C GLU A 272 15.03 22.73 11.32
N TRP A 273 16.34 22.50 11.28
CA TRP A 273 16.97 21.29 11.73
C TRP A 273 18.26 21.62 12.50
N SER A 274 18.72 20.67 13.31
CA SER A 274 19.88 20.83 14.21
C SER A 274 20.90 19.72 13.97
N ILE A 275 22.17 19.95 14.30
CA ILE A 275 23.20 18.89 14.26
C ILE A 275 23.23 18.20 15.63
N ASN A 276 23.25 16.87 15.61
CA ASN A 276 23.50 16.03 16.77
C ASN A 276 24.83 15.29 16.58
N ALA A 277 25.92 15.95 16.95
CA ALA A 277 27.27 15.51 16.58
C ALA A 277 27.64 14.18 17.27
N GLY A 278 28.00 13.17 16.48
CA GLY A 278 28.48 11.88 16.98
C GLY A 278 27.42 10.84 17.33
N ASP A 279 26.14 11.12 17.07
CA ASP A 279 25.01 10.23 17.38
C ASP A 279 24.52 9.38 16.19
N GLY A 280 25.23 9.41 15.06
CA GLY A 280 25.00 8.51 13.93
C GLY A 280 25.19 7.05 14.34
N ALA A 281 24.54 6.10 13.66
CA ALA A 281 24.83 4.69 13.95
C ALA A 281 26.20 4.30 13.38
N PHE A 282 26.78 3.22 13.88
CA PHE A 282 28.09 2.75 13.45
C PHE A 282 28.23 2.49 11.92
N TYR A 283 27.12 2.33 11.19
CA TYR A 283 27.11 2.09 9.73
C TYR A 283 26.67 3.29 8.87
N GLY A 284 26.27 4.42 9.47
CA GLY A 284 25.96 5.62 8.69
C GLY A 284 25.15 6.70 9.42
N PRO A 285 25.10 7.92 8.85
CA PRO A 285 24.41 9.06 9.43
C PRO A 285 22.88 8.92 9.32
N LYS A 286 22.15 9.65 10.15
CA LYS A 286 20.69 9.57 10.19
C LYS A 286 20.02 10.91 10.50
N ILE A 287 18.83 11.08 9.98
CA ILE A 287 17.91 12.15 10.36
C ILE A 287 16.97 11.60 11.43
N ASP A 288 16.97 12.23 12.60
CA ASP A 288 16.10 11.89 13.71
C ASP A 288 14.93 12.86 13.79
N VAL A 289 13.73 12.30 13.97
CA VAL A 289 12.50 13.06 14.20
C VAL A 289 12.21 13.04 15.68
N ILE A 290 12.26 14.22 16.29
CA ILE A 290 12.17 14.38 17.74
C ILE A 290 10.86 15.09 18.06
N LEU A 291 9.97 14.37 18.73
CA LEU A 291 8.70 14.84 19.23
C LEU A 291 8.84 15.22 20.71
N THR A 292 8.34 16.40 21.08
CA THR A 292 8.19 16.76 22.49
C THR A 292 6.78 16.40 22.95
N ASP A 293 6.66 15.63 24.03
CA ASP A 293 5.36 15.32 24.63
C ASP A 293 4.79 16.51 25.44
N SER A 294 3.59 16.32 26.01
CA SER A 294 2.92 17.34 26.83
C SER A 294 3.67 17.71 28.12
N ASP A 295 4.61 16.85 28.55
CA ASP A 295 5.42 17.04 29.77
C ASP A 295 6.79 17.64 29.45
N GLY A 296 7.05 17.99 28.19
CA GLY A 296 8.30 18.57 27.72
C GLY A 296 9.42 17.56 27.48
N LYS A 297 9.14 16.25 27.55
CA LYS A 297 10.13 15.22 27.28
C LYS A 297 10.24 14.95 25.79
N GLU A 298 11.47 14.86 25.31
CA GLU A 298 11.77 14.56 23.92
C GLU A 298 11.79 13.04 23.67
N HIS A 299 11.12 12.63 22.60
CA HIS A 299 11.06 11.26 22.13
C HIS A 299 11.48 11.20 20.67
N GLN A 300 12.48 10.38 20.39
CA GLN A 300 12.80 9.99 19.02
C GLN A 300 11.78 8.96 18.55
N THR A 301 10.99 9.34 17.54
CA THR A 301 9.90 8.54 16.99
C THR A 301 10.25 8.04 15.60
N GLY A 302 10.57 8.94 14.68
CA GLY A 302 10.98 8.60 13.31
C GLY A 302 12.49 8.66 13.10
N THR A 303 12.98 7.92 12.11
CA THR A 303 14.38 7.98 11.67
C THR A 303 14.48 7.73 10.16
N ILE A 304 15.43 8.40 9.50
CA ILE A 304 15.84 8.15 8.12
C ILE A 304 17.35 7.98 8.15
N GLN A 305 17.83 6.77 7.89
CA GLN A 305 19.23 6.42 8.07
C GLN A 305 19.82 5.89 6.76
N LEU A 306 20.98 6.42 6.39
CA LEU A 306 21.67 6.09 5.15
C LEU A 306 22.79 5.08 5.43
N ASP A 307 22.79 3.94 4.75
CA ASP A 307 23.72 2.82 4.97
C ASP A 307 24.41 2.40 3.65
N PHE A 308 25.73 2.54 3.63
CA PHE A 308 26.61 2.10 2.54
C PHE A 308 27.36 0.80 2.86
N GLN A 309 27.27 0.32 4.11
CA GLN A 309 28.04 -0.81 4.62
C GLN A 309 27.31 -2.13 4.47
N LEU A 310 26.02 -2.19 4.83
CA LEU A 310 25.27 -3.44 4.78
C LEU A 310 25.16 -4.02 3.36
N PRO A 311 24.93 -3.22 2.30
CA PRO A 311 25.01 -3.71 0.92
C PRO A 311 26.37 -4.35 0.58
N LYS A 312 27.49 -3.78 1.07
CA LYS A 312 28.84 -4.33 0.87
C LYS A 312 28.99 -5.69 1.56
N ARG A 313 28.53 -5.82 2.81
CA ARG A 313 28.66 -7.07 3.58
C ARG A 313 27.85 -8.22 3.01
N PHE A 314 26.72 -7.92 2.37
CA PHE A 314 25.88 -8.91 1.70
C PHE A 314 26.22 -9.10 0.21
N ASN A 315 27.25 -8.42 -0.30
CA ASN A 315 27.61 -8.41 -1.72
C ASN A 315 26.40 -8.11 -2.63
N LEU A 316 25.59 -7.12 -2.24
CA LEU A 316 24.41 -6.74 -3.00
C LEU A 316 24.83 -5.95 -4.24
N GLU A 317 24.31 -6.34 -5.40
CA GLU A 317 24.64 -5.70 -6.67
C GLU A 317 23.41 -5.58 -7.57
N TYR A 318 23.42 -4.56 -8.43
CA TYR A 318 22.51 -4.43 -9.57
C TYR A 318 23.30 -4.12 -10.84
N ALA A 319 22.78 -4.55 -11.99
CA ALA A 319 23.41 -4.31 -13.28
C ALA A 319 23.05 -2.93 -13.84
N ALA A 320 24.07 -2.13 -14.17
CA ALA A 320 23.93 -0.77 -14.70
C ALA A 320 24.90 -0.46 -15.85
N PRO A 321 24.53 0.42 -16.79
CA PRO A 321 25.46 1.00 -17.75
C PRO A 321 26.39 2.00 -17.06
N ALA A 322 27.58 2.23 -17.64
CA ALA A 322 28.58 3.15 -17.10
C ALA A 322 28.83 2.98 -15.59
N PRO A 323 29.18 1.77 -15.09
CA PRO A 323 29.19 1.44 -13.66
C PRO A 323 30.17 2.29 -12.81
N ALA A 324 31.16 2.93 -13.43
CA ALA A 324 32.05 3.87 -12.73
C ALA A 324 31.36 5.20 -12.39
N LEU A 325 30.49 5.69 -13.27
CA LEU A 325 29.72 6.93 -13.06
C LEU A 325 28.47 6.68 -12.23
N GLU A 326 27.79 5.56 -12.46
CA GLU A 326 26.60 5.16 -11.68
C GLU A 326 26.93 5.06 -10.17
N ARG A 327 28.13 4.56 -9.82
CA ARG A 327 28.61 4.52 -8.43
C ARG A 327 28.72 5.89 -7.77
N LYS A 328 28.96 6.94 -8.55
CA LYS A 328 29.03 8.33 -8.07
C LYS A 328 27.68 9.03 -8.11
N GLY A 329 26.65 8.40 -8.69
CA GLY A 329 25.37 9.03 -8.97
C GLY A 329 25.42 10.00 -10.15
N GLU A 330 26.44 9.91 -11.01
CA GLU A 330 26.61 10.79 -12.17
C GLU A 330 25.96 10.18 -13.43
N THR A 331 25.34 11.02 -14.25
CA THR A 331 24.72 10.60 -15.52
C THR A 331 25.60 10.92 -16.72
N THR A 332 25.58 10.08 -17.76
CA THR A 332 26.29 10.33 -19.03
C THR A 332 25.42 10.00 -20.24
N THR A 333 25.69 10.66 -21.36
CA THR A 333 25.11 10.38 -22.69
C THR A 333 26.11 9.75 -23.66
N ASP A 334 27.36 9.52 -23.23
CA ASP A 334 28.40 8.93 -24.07
C ASP A 334 28.08 7.46 -24.40
N ALA A 335 27.88 7.15 -25.68
CA ALA A 335 27.54 5.82 -26.15
C ALA A 335 28.61 4.76 -25.81
N ALA A 336 29.89 5.13 -25.77
CA ALA A 336 30.98 4.21 -25.44
C ALA A 336 30.97 3.83 -23.96
N LEU A 337 30.66 4.78 -23.06
CA LEU A 337 30.52 4.51 -21.63
C LEU A 337 29.22 3.77 -21.32
N LEU A 338 28.12 4.10 -22.01
CA LEU A 338 26.82 3.43 -21.84
C LEU A 338 26.82 1.98 -22.36
N ALA A 339 27.70 1.66 -23.30
CA ALA A 339 27.91 0.29 -23.76
C ALA A 339 28.58 -0.60 -22.71
N GLN A 340 29.29 -0.01 -21.74
CA GLN A 340 29.89 -0.76 -20.63
C GLN A 340 28.82 -1.06 -19.59
N TYR A 341 28.56 -2.34 -19.36
CA TYR A 341 27.57 -2.80 -18.39
C TYR A 341 28.27 -3.59 -17.29
N GLY A 342 27.93 -3.32 -16.03
CA GLY A 342 28.55 -4.01 -14.91
C GLY A 342 27.77 -3.90 -13.61
N PRO A 343 28.18 -4.65 -12.59
CA PRO A 343 27.57 -4.59 -11.27
C PRO A 343 27.91 -3.28 -10.56
N VAL A 344 26.93 -2.75 -9.84
CA VAL A 344 27.03 -1.60 -8.96
C VAL A 344 26.33 -1.92 -7.64
N GLN A 345 26.88 -1.46 -6.52
CA GLN A 345 26.27 -1.66 -5.21
C GLN A 345 25.12 -0.67 -4.99
N PRO A 346 23.95 -1.11 -4.49
CA PRO A 346 22.87 -0.20 -4.12
C PRO A 346 23.20 0.52 -2.81
N VAL A 347 22.54 1.66 -2.61
CA VAL A 347 22.50 2.37 -1.33
C VAL A 347 21.25 1.93 -0.58
N LEU A 348 21.40 1.67 0.72
CA LEU A 348 20.30 1.25 1.58
C LEU A 348 19.86 2.42 2.47
N ILE A 349 18.57 2.74 2.45
CA ILE A 349 17.98 3.71 3.38
C ILE A 349 17.06 2.93 4.34
N HIS A 350 17.40 2.93 5.62
CA HIS A 350 16.51 2.46 6.68
C HIS A 350 15.59 3.61 7.08
N ARG A 351 14.31 3.31 7.27
CA ARG A 351 13.39 4.33 7.76
C ARG A 351 12.33 3.76 8.68
N ALA A 352 11.87 4.61 9.58
CA ALA A 352 10.67 4.41 10.38
C ALA A 352 9.96 5.76 10.51
N VAL A 353 8.64 5.78 10.35
CA VAL A 353 7.82 7.00 10.47
C VAL A 353 7.28 7.13 11.89
N LEU A 354 6.71 6.05 12.42
CA LEU A 354 6.21 5.97 13.79
C LEU A 354 7.30 5.59 14.78
N GLY A 355 8.27 4.80 14.34
CA GLY A 355 9.15 4.05 15.21
C GLY A 355 8.47 2.73 15.56
N SER A 356 8.36 2.41 16.86
CA SER A 356 7.51 1.28 17.27
C SER A 356 6.05 1.71 17.42
N ALA A 357 5.14 0.85 16.93
CA ALA A 357 3.70 1.02 17.11
C ALA A 357 3.33 1.10 18.61
N GLU A 358 4.04 0.36 19.46
CA GLU A 358 3.91 0.41 20.92
C GLU A 358 4.24 1.81 21.48
N ARG A 359 5.42 2.36 21.12
CA ARG A 359 5.85 3.66 21.62
C ARG A 359 4.93 4.76 21.14
N LEU A 360 4.57 4.76 19.85
CA LEU A 360 3.62 5.73 19.33
C LEU A 360 2.27 5.62 20.04
N MET A 361 1.76 4.41 20.27
CA MET A 361 0.52 4.22 21.01
C MET A 361 0.61 4.81 22.41
N ALA A 362 1.76 4.68 23.11
CA ALA A 362 2.00 5.35 24.39
C ALA A 362 1.83 6.87 24.27
N LEU A 363 2.52 7.48 23.30
CA LEU A 363 2.48 8.92 23.06
C LEU A 363 1.08 9.40 22.69
N LEU A 364 0.32 8.62 21.91
CA LEU A 364 -1.05 8.95 21.55
C LEU A 364 -2.02 8.84 22.73
N ILE A 365 -1.83 7.87 23.63
CA ILE A 365 -2.64 7.77 24.86
C ILE A 365 -2.47 9.05 25.69
N GLU A 366 -1.23 9.52 25.84
CA GLU A 366 -0.87 10.70 26.63
C GLU A 366 -1.32 11.99 25.93
N HIS A 367 -1.02 12.13 24.64
CA HIS A 367 -1.40 13.27 23.80
C HIS A 367 -2.92 13.52 23.80
N TYR A 368 -3.71 12.46 23.64
CA TYR A 368 -5.16 12.57 23.67
C TYR A 368 -5.75 12.54 25.09
N ASN A 369 -4.93 12.31 26.13
CA ASN A 369 -5.38 12.07 27.49
C ASN A 369 -6.51 11.01 27.54
N GLY A 370 -6.35 9.94 26.75
CA GLY A 370 -7.34 8.88 26.55
C GLY A 370 -8.60 9.27 25.75
N LYS A 371 -8.73 10.49 25.23
CA LYS A 371 -9.88 10.96 24.43
C LYS A 371 -9.58 10.90 22.94
N TRP A 372 -9.80 9.73 22.35
CA TRP A 372 -9.40 9.42 20.99
C TRP A 372 -10.23 10.12 19.91
N PRO A 373 -9.64 10.48 18.77
CA PRO A 373 -10.41 10.80 17.57
C PRO A 373 -11.18 9.57 17.09
N LEU A 374 -12.37 9.76 16.50
CA LEU A 374 -13.29 8.65 16.21
C LEU A 374 -12.67 7.53 15.37
N TRP A 375 -11.78 7.86 14.44
CA TRP A 375 -11.12 6.90 13.57
C TRP A 375 -10.20 5.95 14.35
N LEU A 376 -9.55 6.41 15.43
CA LEU A 376 -8.64 5.62 16.25
C LEU A 376 -9.34 5.02 17.49
N HIS A 377 -10.47 5.62 17.89
CA HIS A 377 -11.18 5.32 19.14
C HIS A 377 -11.54 3.84 19.33
N PRO A 378 -11.06 3.13 20.37
CA PRO A 378 -11.25 1.69 20.52
C PRO A 378 -12.71 1.26 20.77
N ARG A 379 -13.51 2.18 21.33
CA ARG A 379 -14.94 2.02 21.65
C ARG A 379 -15.80 3.07 20.93
N GLN A 380 -15.92 2.97 19.60
CA GLN A 380 -16.48 4.05 18.76
C GLN A 380 -17.95 4.34 19.09
N ALA A 381 -18.77 3.30 19.29
CA ALA A 381 -20.18 3.47 19.65
C ALA A 381 -20.68 2.37 20.59
N ILE A 382 -21.72 2.69 21.37
CA ILE A 382 -22.51 1.70 22.10
C ILE A 382 -24.00 1.97 21.86
N VAL A 383 -24.77 0.90 21.61
CA VAL A 383 -26.22 0.93 21.52
C VAL A 383 -26.81 0.55 22.89
N LEU A 384 -27.72 1.37 23.41
CA LEU A 384 -28.36 1.20 24.71
C LEU A 384 -29.87 1.07 24.51
N THR A 385 -30.48 0.01 25.04
CA THR A 385 -31.93 -0.10 25.07
C THR A 385 -32.52 0.69 26.25
N LEU A 386 -33.62 1.40 26.00
CA LEU A 386 -34.37 2.12 27.05
C LEU A 386 -35.08 1.15 28.01
N ASN A 387 -35.54 0.01 27.48
CA ASN A 387 -36.16 -1.10 28.21
C ASN A 387 -35.81 -2.42 27.51
N ASP A 388 -36.23 -3.54 28.10
CA ASP A 388 -35.97 -4.91 27.64
C ASP A 388 -37.14 -5.49 26.82
N THR A 389 -38.03 -4.65 26.29
CA THR A 389 -39.12 -5.14 25.43
C THR A 389 -38.55 -5.68 24.12
N GLU A 390 -39.12 -6.79 23.64
CA GLU A 390 -38.66 -7.49 22.44
C GLU A 390 -38.49 -6.56 21.21
N PRO A 391 -39.43 -5.64 20.87
CA PRO A 391 -39.25 -4.77 19.71
C PRO A 391 -38.05 -3.82 19.83
N VAL A 392 -37.77 -3.33 21.05
CA VAL A 392 -36.65 -2.42 21.32
C VAL A 392 -35.32 -3.17 21.23
N VAL A 393 -35.24 -4.37 21.79
CA VAL A 393 -34.04 -5.22 21.73
C VAL A 393 -33.74 -5.65 20.30
N GLN A 394 -34.76 -6.04 19.52
CA GLN A 394 -34.60 -6.40 18.12
C GLN A 394 -34.09 -5.21 17.29
N TRP A 395 -34.68 -4.02 17.47
CA TRP A 395 -34.23 -2.82 16.76
C TRP A 395 -32.81 -2.40 17.16
N ALA A 396 -32.43 -2.55 18.43
CA ALA A 396 -31.07 -2.26 18.88
C ALA A 396 -30.03 -3.23 18.29
N ASN A 397 -30.37 -4.52 18.17
CA ASN A 397 -29.53 -5.49 17.47
C ASN A 397 -29.41 -5.14 15.98
N HIS A 398 -30.54 -4.82 15.33
CA HIS A 398 -30.55 -4.38 13.94
C HIS A 398 -29.65 -3.15 13.71
N ALA A 399 -29.79 -2.10 14.53
CA ALA A 399 -28.95 -0.92 14.44
C ALA A 399 -27.46 -1.23 14.61
N ARG A 400 -27.09 -2.07 15.60
CA ARG A 400 -25.71 -2.53 15.78
C ARG A 400 -25.18 -3.25 14.54
N ASP A 401 -25.98 -4.13 13.96
CA ASP A 401 -25.59 -4.98 12.85
C ASP A 401 -25.45 -4.16 11.55
N VAL A 402 -26.35 -3.20 11.30
CA VAL A 402 -26.22 -2.20 10.23
C VAL A 402 -24.92 -1.41 10.37
N LEU A 403 -24.62 -0.89 11.56
CA LEU A 403 -23.39 -0.13 11.80
C LEU A 403 -22.14 -0.96 11.58
N ARG A 404 -22.14 -2.24 11.98
CA ARG A 404 -21.04 -3.18 11.75
C ARG A 404 -20.95 -3.66 10.30
N GLY A 405 -21.97 -3.42 9.48
CA GLY A 405 -22.08 -3.93 8.11
C GLY A 405 -22.31 -5.45 8.06
N VAL A 406 -22.84 -6.03 9.13
CA VAL A 406 -23.12 -7.47 9.24
C VAL A 406 -24.62 -7.66 9.12
N SER A 407 -25.18 -7.38 7.95
CA SER A 407 -26.60 -7.69 7.72
C SER A 407 -26.82 -9.20 7.83
N PRO A 408 -27.92 -9.67 8.46
CA PRO A 408 -28.37 -11.04 8.30
C PRO A 408 -28.83 -11.22 6.84
N GLY A 409 -27.88 -11.46 5.94
CA GLY A 409 -28.18 -11.81 4.55
C GLY A 409 -28.93 -13.15 4.50
N SER A 410 -29.67 -13.39 3.40
CA SER A 410 -30.09 -14.76 3.10
C SER A 410 -28.84 -15.63 2.93
N PRO A 411 -28.90 -16.95 3.19
CA PRO A 411 -27.78 -17.88 2.96
C PRO A 411 -27.19 -17.84 1.54
N GLU A 412 -27.90 -17.20 0.60
CA GLU A 412 -27.59 -17.11 -0.83
C GLU A 412 -26.91 -15.79 -1.22
N SER A 413 -26.81 -14.81 -0.31
CA SER A 413 -26.14 -13.52 -0.58
C SER A 413 -24.71 -13.51 -0.05
N VAL A 414 -23.76 -13.02 -0.87
CA VAL A 414 -22.39 -12.74 -0.40
C VAL A 414 -22.49 -11.65 0.68
N PRO A 415 -22.01 -11.90 1.92
CA PRO A 415 -22.07 -10.90 2.97
C PRO A 415 -21.35 -9.62 2.53
N ALA A 416 -21.98 -8.47 2.74
CA ALA A 416 -21.30 -7.18 2.58
C ALA A 416 -20.04 -7.15 3.45
N ALA A 417 -18.98 -6.50 2.97
CA ALA A 417 -17.76 -6.36 3.76
C ALA A 417 -18.09 -5.62 5.07
N PRO A 418 -17.66 -6.13 6.24
CA PRO A 418 -17.90 -5.47 7.51
C PRO A 418 -17.22 -4.09 7.51
N THR A 419 -17.86 -3.12 8.16
CA THR A 419 -17.39 -1.72 8.18
C THR A 419 -16.12 -1.51 9.00
N GLY A 420 -15.76 -2.47 9.86
CA GLY A 420 -14.67 -2.32 10.82
C GLY A 420 -15.01 -1.41 12.02
N LEU A 421 -16.26 -0.95 12.12
CA LEU A 421 -16.70 -0.11 13.25
C LEU A 421 -16.83 -0.90 14.56
N ALA A 422 -16.26 -0.35 15.63
CA ALA A 422 -16.32 -0.90 16.98
C ALA A 422 -17.60 -0.43 17.70
N VAL A 423 -18.66 -1.22 17.57
CA VAL A 423 -19.99 -0.93 18.13
C VAL A 423 -20.39 -1.97 19.15
N ASP A 424 -20.63 -1.60 20.41
CA ASP A 424 -21.09 -2.51 21.47
C ASP A 424 -22.61 -2.37 21.70
N LEU A 425 -23.24 -3.28 22.45
CA LEU A 425 -24.68 -3.26 22.79
C LEU A 425 -24.86 -3.56 24.28
N ASP A 426 -25.74 -2.80 24.95
CA ASP A 426 -26.25 -3.07 26.30
C ASP A 426 -27.78 -3.11 26.29
N ASP A 427 -28.31 -4.32 26.18
CA ASP A 427 -29.73 -4.67 26.20
C ASP A 427 -30.22 -5.12 27.60
N SER A 428 -29.40 -4.97 28.64
CA SER A 428 -29.76 -5.41 30.00
C SER A 428 -31.00 -4.68 30.55
N ALA A 429 -31.72 -5.28 31.49
CA ALA A 429 -32.90 -4.67 32.13
C ALA A 429 -32.59 -3.47 33.06
N ARG A 430 -31.35 -2.99 33.08
CA ARG A 430 -30.91 -1.86 33.92
C ARG A 430 -31.47 -0.54 33.38
N GLY A 431 -31.79 0.41 34.26
CA GLY A 431 -32.26 1.73 33.82
C GLY A 431 -31.24 2.48 32.96
N LEU A 432 -31.71 3.23 31.94
CA LEU A 432 -30.86 3.95 30.98
C LEU A 432 -29.79 4.84 31.65
N GLY A 433 -30.12 5.48 32.78
CA GLY A 433 -29.17 6.31 33.51
C GLY A 433 -27.95 5.53 34.03
N VAL A 434 -28.12 4.26 34.42
CA VAL A 434 -27.02 3.38 34.83
C VAL A 434 -26.17 3.02 33.62
N LYS A 435 -26.81 2.60 32.53
CA LYS A 435 -26.14 2.24 31.27
C LYS A 435 -25.33 3.42 30.70
N ALA A 436 -25.93 4.61 30.65
CA ALA A 436 -25.30 5.82 30.14
C ALA A 436 -24.10 6.27 31.01
N ARG A 437 -24.21 6.15 32.34
CA ARG A 437 -23.07 6.43 33.24
C ARG A 437 -21.94 5.41 33.04
N GLU A 438 -22.27 4.14 32.84
CA GLU A 438 -21.25 3.12 32.55
C GLU A 438 -20.57 3.36 31.20
N ALA A 439 -21.34 3.71 30.17
CA ALA A 439 -20.82 4.07 28.85
C ALA A 439 -19.91 5.32 28.92
N ALA A 440 -20.32 6.35 29.67
CA ALA A 440 -19.49 7.53 29.90
C ALA A 440 -18.21 7.20 30.67
N ARG A 441 -18.29 6.36 31.71
CA ARG A 441 -17.11 5.89 32.47
C ARG A 441 -16.13 5.08 31.61
N LYS A 442 -16.65 4.26 30.70
CA LYS A 442 -15.85 3.50 29.71
C LYS A 442 -15.34 4.37 28.56
N GLY A 443 -15.80 5.63 28.47
CA GLY A 443 -15.38 6.60 27.48
C GLY A 443 -15.79 6.22 26.05
N TYR A 444 -17.03 5.81 25.80
CA TYR A 444 -17.50 5.60 24.42
C TYR A 444 -17.58 6.93 23.64
N GLY A 445 -17.17 6.91 22.38
CA GLY A 445 -17.25 8.08 21.50
C GLY A 445 -18.69 8.48 21.19
N LEU A 446 -19.54 7.50 20.88
CA LEU A 446 -20.97 7.70 20.58
C LEU A 446 -21.82 6.83 21.50
N VAL A 447 -22.89 7.41 22.02
CA VAL A 447 -23.93 6.69 22.75
C VAL A 447 -25.22 6.75 21.94
N VAL A 448 -25.65 5.59 21.45
CA VAL A 448 -26.88 5.41 20.68
C VAL A 448 -27.94 4.85 21.62
N VAL A 449 -29.12 5.45 21.65
CA VAL A 449 -30.24 5.06 22.52
C VAL A 449 -31.42 4.64 21.64
N VAL A 450 -32.03 3.52 22.02
CA VAL A 450 -33.22 2.98 21.36
C VAL A 450 -34.37 2.85 22.36
N GLY A 451 -35.45 3.58 22.13
CA GLY A 451 -36.72 3.43 22.84
C GLY A 451 -37.89 3.12 21.91
N LYS A 452 -39.09 2.99 22.47
CA LYS A 452 -40.31 2.63 21.72
C LYS A 452 -40.59 3.58 20.55
N ASN A 453 -40.44 4.89 20.76
CA ASN A 453 -40.66 5.89 19.72
C ASN A 453 -39.64 5.79 18.58
N ASP A 454 -38.40 5.39 18.87
CA ASP A 454 -37.35 5.20 17.86
C ASP A 454 -37.67 3.99 16.97
N VAL A 455 -38.25 2.92 17.55
CA VAL A 455 -38.74 1.74 16.81
C VAL A 455 -39.88 2.13 15.88
N GLU A 456 -40.89 2.85 16.37
CA GLU A 456 -42.03 3.31 15.57
C GLU A 456 -41.61 4.24 14.43
N ALA A 457 -40.57 5.06 14.63
CA ALA A 457 -40.04 5.99 13.64
C ALA A 457 -38.98 5.37 12.71
N GLY A 458 -38.51 4.14 12.99
CA GLY A 458 -37.39 3.52 12.26
C GLY A 458 -36.08 4.29 12.38
N GLN A 459 -35.78 4.86 13.56
CA GLN A 459 -34.63 5.74 13.81
C GLN A 459 -33.86 5.30 15.06
N VAL A 460 -32.79 6.03 15.38
CA VAL A 460 -32.06 5.95 16.65
C VAL A 460 -31.76 7.35 17.17
N THR A 461 -31.69 7.49 18.50
CA THR A 461 -31.26 8.73 19.15
C THR A 461 -29.76 8.66 19.47
N VAL A 462 -28.96 9.60 18.99
CA VAL A 462 -27.50 9.61 19.10
C VAL A 462 -27.03 10.76 19.96
N ASN A 463 -26.11 10.48 20.88
CA ASN A 463 -25.33 11.45 21.63
C ASN A 463 -23.86 11.34 21.23
N ALA A 464 -23.32 12.43 20.68
CA ALA A 464 -21.97 12.57 20.18
C ALA A 464 -21.12 13.59 20.96
N THR A 465 -21.55 14.02 22.15
CA THR A 465 -20.83 15.06 22.91
C THR A 465 -19.42 14.65 23.31
N ALA A 466 -19.14 13.35 23.42
CA ALA A 466 -17.80 12.85 23.74
C ALA A 466 -16.78 13.06 22.60
N LEU A 467 -17.25 13.34 21.38
CA LEU A 467 -16.41 13.66 20.22
C LEU A 467 -16.24 15.17 19.99
N ALA A 468 -16.87 16.01 20.82
CA ALA A 468 -16.76 17.46 20.68
C ALA A 468 -15.33 17.91 21.03
N PRO A 469 -14.75 18.85 20.27
CA PRO A 469 -13.46 19.42 20.62
C PRO A 469 -13.57 20.18 21.95
N SER A 470 -12.45 20.36 22.64
CA SER A 470 -12.42 20.95 24.00
C SER A 470 -12.94 22.38 24.07
N ASP A 471 -12.96 23.09 22.94
CA ASP A 471 -13.41 24.47 22.75
C ASP A 471 -14.82 24.58 22.14
N ALA A 472 -15.57 23.47 22.03
CA ALA A 472 -16.91 23.45 21.45
C ALA A 472 -17.89 24.40 22.18
N SER A 473 -18.69 25.13 21.41
CA SER A 473 -19.69 26.05 21.94
C SER A 473 -20.86 25.32 22.62
N ALA A 474 -21.57 26.03 23.51
CA ALA A 474 -22.75 25.48 24.17
C ALA A 474 -23.86 25.06 23.18
N GLU A 475 -23.96 25.76 22.03
CA GLU A 475 -24.92 25.42 20.97
C GLU A 475 -24.52 24.15 20.21
N GLU A 476 -23.24 23.98 19.89
CA GLU A 476 -22.72 22.76 19.27
C GLU A 476 -22.88 21.54 20.18
N LEU A 477 -22.55 21.68 21.47
CA LEU A 477 -22.75 20.62 22.46
C LEU A 477 -24.23 20.25 22.58
N LYS A 478 -25.15 21.23 22.54
CA LYS A 478 -26.60 20.97 22.56
C LYS A 478 -27.06 20.21 21.32
N LYS A 479 -26.52 20.54 20.14
CA LYS A 479 -26.80 19.83 18.87
C LYS A 479 -26.27 18.39 18.90
N LEU A 480 -25.05 18.18 19.40
CA LEU A 480 -24.43 16.85 19.51
C LEU A 480 -25.05 15.97 20.61
N LYS A 481 -25.68 16.58 21.62
CA LYS A 481 -26.28 15.87 22.75
C LYS A 481 -27.47 15.00 22.36
N ARG A 482 -28.21 15.40 21.32
CA ARG A 482 -29.39 14.66 20.86
C ARG A 482 -29.61 14.87 19.37
N MET A 483 -29.20 13.89 18.59
CA MET A 483 -29.49 13.78 17.17
C MET A 483 -30.40 12.58 16.94
N THR A 484 -31.26 12.64 15.94
CA THR A 484 -32.11 11.51 15.52
C THR A 484 -31.84 11.22 14.05
N MET A 485 -31.55 9.97 13.71
CA MET A 485 -31.20 9.56 12.35
C MET A 485 -31.49 8.07 12.17
N LYS A 486 -31.55 7.61 10.92
CA LYS A 486 -31.65 6.18 10.63
C LYS A 486 -30.32 5.45 10.91
N PRO A 487 -30.33 4.13 11.20
CA PRO A 487 -29.09 3.36 11.37
C PRO A 487 -28.13 3.45 10.19
N GLU A 488 -28.64 3.52 8.96
CA GLU A 488 -27.86 3.65 7.72
C GLU A 488 -27.18 5.03 7.65
N GLU A 489 -27.90 6.10 7.96
CA GLU A 489 -27.37 7.46 8.01
C GLU A 489 -26.30 7.59 9.12
N LEU A 490 -26.50 6.96 10.27
CA LEU A 490 -25.50 6.92 11.34
C LEU A 490 -24.23 6.17 10.90
N ARG A 491 -24.39 5.07 10.17
CA ARG A 491 -23.26 4.32 9.59
C ARG A 491 -22.45 5.22 8.66
N GLU A 492 -23.10 5.90 7.74
CA GLU A 492 -22.45 6.83 6.81
C GLU A 492 -21.76 7.98 7.54
N PHE A 493 -22.43 8.56 8.55
CA PHE A 493 -21.84 9.59 9.40
C PHE A 493 -20.55 9.09 10.08
N MET A 494 -20.59 7.92 10.71
CA MET A 494 -19.41 7.34 11.36
C MET A 494 -18.29 7.06 10.35
N LEU A 495 -18.62 6.46 9.20
CA LEU A 495 -17.64 6.16 8.15
C LEU A 495 -17.02 7.43 7.56
N SER A 496 -17.80 8.50 7.35
CA SER A 496 -17.28 9.79 6.89
C SER A 496 -16.22 10.35 7.83
N LYS A 497 -16.45 10.24 9.15
CA LYS A 497 -15.51 10.71 10.18
C LYS A 497 -14.27 9.82 10.31
N VAL A 498 -14.41 8.52 10.06
CA VAL A 498 -13.27 7.59 10.00
C VAL A 498 -12.42 7.86 8.74
N ASN A 499 -13.06 8.09 7.61
CA ASN A 499 -12.41 8.30 6.32
C ASN A 499 -11.82 9.71 6.16
N ALA A 500 -12.43 10.75 6.74
CA ALA A 500 -11.91 12.12 6.68
C ALA A 500 -10.52 12.26 7.32
N ALA A 501 -10.18 11.42 8.30
CA ALA A 501 -8.83 11.38 8.86
C ALA A 501 -7.81 10.71 7.91
N MET A 502 -8.28 9.94 6.93
CA MET A 502 -7.49 9.25 5.91
C MET A 502 -7.48 9.99 4.56
N ASP A 503 -8.32 11.01 4.39
CA ASP A 503 -8.39 11.85 3.19
C ASP A 503 -7.62 13.15 3.42
N LEU A 504 -6.38 13.19 2.92
CA LEU A 504 -5.40 14.24 3.24
C LEU A 504 -5.13 15.14 2.04
N THR A 505 -6.18 15.50 1.30
CA THR A 505 -6.10 16.65 0.41
C THR A 505 -6.20 17.93 1.25
N ASN A 506 -5.05 18.53 1.57
CA ASN A 506 -5.03 19.88 2.16
C ASN A 506 -5.12 20.92 1.05
N PRO A 507 -6.13 21.81 1.02
CA PRO A 507 -6.29 22.83 -0.03
C PRO A 507 -5.22 23.93 -0.01
N SER A 508 -4.34 23.95 1.00
CA SER A 508 -3.39 25.04 1.27
C SER A 508 -1.91 24.70 1.05
N ASP A 509 -1.58 23.44 0.73
CA ASP A 509 -0.21 23.12 0.30
C ASP A 509 -0.08 23.44 -1.20
N PRO A 510 0.87 24.31 -1.62
CA PRO A 510 1.09 24.52 -3.03
C PRO A 510 1.55 23.19 -3.65
N PRO A 511 0.99 22.78 -4.80
CA PRO A 511 1.42 21.57 -5.47
C PRO A 511 2.90 21.70 -5.87
N PRO A 512 3.72 20.64 -5.73
CA PRO A 512 5.10 20.69 -6.21
C PRO A 512 5.10 21.00 -7.73
N ASP A 513 5.92 21.96 -8.14
CA ASP A 513 6.06 22.37 -9.54
C ASP A 513 6.79 21.28 -10.35
N TYR A 514 6.04 20.25 -10.70
CA TYR A 514 6.60 18.99 -11.19
C TYR A 514 6.71 18.93 -12.72
N ILE A 515 6.28 19.97 -13.43
CA ILE A 515 6.32 20.01 -14.90
C ILE A 515 7.62 20.67 -15.39
N THR A 516 8.12 21.66 -14.65
CA THR A 516 9.36 22.39 -15.00
C THR A 516 10.60 21.50 -14.81
N ALA A 517 10.68 20.73 -13.72
CA ALA A 517 11.79 19.83 -13.42
C ALA A 517 11.86 18.59 -14.35
N ALA A 518 10.71 17.99 -14.68
CA ALA A 518 10.65 16.82 -15.57
C ALA A 518 11.07 17.14 -17.02
N ARG A 519 10.89 18.40 -17.46
CA ARG A 519 11.36 18.89 -18.76
C ARG A 519 12.82 19.34 -18.74
N ALA A 520 13.31 19.87 -17.62
CA ALA A 520 14.71 20.31 -17.48
C ALA A 520 15.72 19.14 -17.49
N HIS A 521 15.32 17.94 -17.06
CA HIS A 521 16.21 16.76 -16.95
C HIS A 521 15.99 15.66 -18.00
N GLY A 522 15.11 15.86 -18.98
CA GLY A 522 15.03 14.98 -20.16
C GLY A 522 14.59 13.52 -19.94
N ILE A 523 13.84 13.21 -18.87
CA ILE A 523 13.47 11.83 -18.53
C ILE A 523 12.04 11.49 -19.02
N PRO A 524 11.84 10.35 -19.73
CA PRO A 524 10.56 9.93 -20.28
C PRO A 524 9.62 9.31 -19.23
N LEU A 525 8.33 9.57 -19.37
CA LEU A 525 7.23 9.07 -18.52
C LEU A 525 6.99 7.56 -18.74
N ARG A 526 6.84 6.75 -17.66
CA ARG A 526 6.61 5.29 -17.73
C ARG A 526 5.31 4.80 -17.06
N GLN A 527 4.84 3.68 -17.61
CA GLN A 527 3.49 3.10 -17.56
C GLN A 527 3.11 2.27 -16.33
N SER A 528 1.79 2.16 -16.15
CA SER A 528 1.05 1.43 -15.10
C SER A 528 1.37 -0.08 -15.01
N ALA A 529 1.28 -0.60 -13.77
CA ALA A 529 1.66 -1.93 -13.26
C ALA A 529 0.96 -3.16 -13.92
N PRO A 530 1.44 -4.41 -13.71
CA PRO A 530 1.05 -5.57 -14.52
C PRO A 530 -0.32 -6.17 -14.17
N ILE A 531 -0.96 -6.74 -15.20
CA ILE A 531 -2.33 -7.29 -15.23
C ILE A 531 -2.36 -8.71 -14.60
N LYS A 532 -3.43 -9.03 -13.84
CA LYS A 532 -3.71 -10.37 -13.28
C LYS A 532 -3.66 -11.47 -14.35
N LYS A 533 -3.20 -12.69 -13.97
CA LYS A 533 -3.13 -13.87 -14.85
C LYS A 533 -4.53 -14.22 -15.40
N GLY A 534 -4.68 -14.07 -16.72
CA GLY A 534 -5.84 -14.58 -17.48
C GLY A 534 -5.80 -16.11 -17.65
N PRO A 535 -6.82 -16.70 -18.27
CA PRO A 535 -7.00 -18.16 -18.39
C PRO A 535 -5.87 -18.83 -19.19
N TYR A 536 -5.78 -20.17 -19.07
CA TYR A 536 -4.79 -20.99 -19.77
C TYR A 536 -4.72 -20.68 -21.27
N PRO A 537 -3.52 -20.70 -21.89
CA PRO A 537 -3.36 -20.35 -23.30
C PRO A 537 -4.26 -21.25 -24.17
N LEU A 538 -5.12 -20.62 -24.96
CA LEU A 538 -5.96 -21.31 -25.94
C LEU A 538 -5.05 -22.01 -26.96
N ASP A 539 -5.28 -23.31 -27.21
CA ASP A 539 -4.59 -24.06 -28.27
C ASP A 539 -5.22 -23.72 -29.63
N LEU A 540 -4.95 -22.51 -30.12
CA LEU A 540 -5.34 -22.08 -31.47
C LEU A 540 -4.19 -22.34 -32.46
N PRO A 541 -4.46 -22.87 -33.66
CA PRO A 541 -3.44 -23.11 -34.69
C PRO A 541 -2.59 -21.88 -35.02
N ILE A 542 -3.22 -20.69 -35.09
CA ILE A 542 -2.51 -19.43 -35.35
C ILE A 542 -1.53 -19.08 -34.23
N LEU A 543 -1.88 -19.31 -32.97
CA LEU A 543 -0.99 -19.04 -31.83
C LEU A 543 0.20 -20.00 -31.83
N THR A 544 -0.03 -21.28 -32.11
CA THR A 544 1.03 -22.29 -32.24
C THR A 544 2.01 -21.94 -33.36
N TYR A 545 1.52 -21.48 -34.51
CA TYR A 545 2.36 -21.00 -35.61
C TYR A 545 3.20 -19.79 -35.17
N LEU A 546 2.56 -18.75 -34.64
CA LEU A 546 3.20 -17.49 -34.29
C LEU A 546 4.22 -17.59 -33.14
N ARG A 547 4.09 -18.55 -32.22
CA ARG A 547 5.04 -18.79 -31.11
C ARG A 547 6.48 -19.02 -31.57
N SER A 548 6.64 -19.63 -32.75
CA SER A 548 7.93 -19.99 -33.33
C SER A 548 8.47 -18.96 -34.32
N LYS A 549 7.74 -17.86 -34.53
CA LYS A 549 7.99 -16.89 -35.60
C LYS A 549 8.30 -15.50 -35.05
N ARG A 550 8.97 -14.70 -35.86
CA ARG A 550 9.20 -13.28 -35.57
C ARG A 550 7.91 -12.49 -35.75
N VAL A 551 7.30 -12.08 -34.64
CA VAL A 551 6.07 -11.26 -34.64
C VAL A 551 6.40 -9.88 -34.08
N ILE A 552 6.07 -8.83 -34.83
CA ILE A 552 6.32 -7.44 -34.45
C ILE A 552 5.02 -6.79 -33.98
N LEU A 553 5.03 -6.24 -32.76
CA LEU A 553 4.02 -5.31 -32.29
C LEU A 553 4.45 -3.87 -32.63
N ALA A 554 3.71 -3.24 -33.54
CA ALA A 554 3.88 -1.86 -34.00
C ALA A 554 3.39 -0.81 -32.97
N SER A 555 3.63 -1.04 -31.68
CA SER A 555 3.14 -0.19 -30.61
C SER A 555 4.04 -0.19 -29.38
N ALA A 556 4.33 1.00 -28.84
CA ALA A 556 5.02 1.15 -27.56
C ALA A 556 4.14 0.86 -26.33
N SER A 557 2.88 0.47 -26.51
CA SER A 557 1.93 0.23 -25.42
C SER A 557 2.21 -1.12 -24.71
N PRO A 558 2.59 -1.12 -23.41
CA PRO A 558 2.80 -2.34 -22.64
C PRO A 558 1.51 -3.11 -22.42
N ARG A 559 0.36 -2.42 -22.43
CA ARG A 559 -0.95 -3.08 -22.28
C ARG A 559 -1.24 -3.99 -23.46
N ARG A 560 -0.98 -3.52 -24.69
CA ARG A 560 -1.14 -4.32 -25.91
C ARG A 560 -0.16 -5.50 -25.94
N LYS A 561 1.09 -5.26 -25.52
CA LYS A 561 2.08 -6.34 -25.34
C LYS A 561 1.59 -7.38 -24.32
N ALA A 562 1.11 -6.93 -23.17
CA ALA A 562 0.64 -7.81 -22.10
C ALA A 562 -0.57 -8.65 -22.54
N LEU A 563 -1.54 -8.06 -23.24
CA LEU A 563 -2.69 -8.79 -23.80
C LEU A 563 -2.23 -9.92 -24.73
N LEU A 564 -1.34 -9.63 -25.69
CA LEU A 564 -0.83 -10.64 -26.61
C LEU A 564 0.05 -11.70 -25.91
N SER A 565 0.85 -11.30 -24.92
CA SER A 565 1.65 -12.25 -24.13
C SER A 565 0.80 -13.20 -23.29
N GLN A 566 -0.31 -12.71 -22.71
CA GLN A 566 -1.25 -13.56 -21.96
C GLN A 566 -1.93 -14.62 -22.83
N LEU A 567 -2.12 -14.34 -24.12
CA LEU A 567 -2.69 -15.28 -25.08
C LEU A 567 -1.67 -16.33 -25.58
N GLY A 568 -0.43 -16.27 -25.12
CA GLY A 568 0.61 -17.23 -25.51
C GLY A 568 1.51 -16.77 -26.64
N LEU A 569 1.64 -15.45 -26.87
CA LEU A 569 2.71 -14.83 -27.68
C LEU A 569 3.72 -14.08 -26.78
N PRO A 570 4.58 -14.78 -26.01
CA PRO A 570 5.53 -14.13 -25.10
C PRO A 570 6.71 -13.45 -25.81
N ASN A 571 7.07 -13.91 -27.02
CA ASN A 571 8.27 -13.50 -27.76
C ASN A 571 7.98 -12.43 -28.83
N LEU A 572 7.27 -11.37 -28.47
CA LEU A 572 6.95 -10.26 -29.38
C LEU A 572 8.10 -9.25 -29.46
N GLU A 573 8.53 -8.94 -30.67
CA GLU A 573 9.40 -7.79 -30.94
C GLU A 573 8.55 -6.52 -30.89
N VAL A 574 9.00 -5.51 -30.14
CA VAL A 574 8.29 -4.23 -30.05
C VAL A 574 9.02 -3.20 -30.90
N LEU A 575 8.37 -2.76 -31.97
CA LEU A 575 8.90 -1.73 -32.87
C LEU A 575 7.84 -0.65 -33.08
N PRO A 576 7.82 0.42 -32.27
CA PRO A 576 6.82 1.48 -32.41
C PRO A 576 7.01 2.25 -33.72
N SER A 577 5.90 2.64 -34.34
CA SER A 577 5.93 3.54 -35.50
C SER A 577 6.43 4.93 -35.12
N THR A 578 7.13 5.59 -36.04
CA THR A 578 7.59 6.97 -35.94
C THR A 578 6.75 7.95 -36.77
N GLU A 579 5.72 7.44 -37.44
CA GLU A 579 4.81 8.26 -38.25
C GLU A 579 4.05 9.26 -37.37
N PRO A 580 3.92 10.51 -37.81
CA PRO A 580 3.15 11.52 -37.09
C PRO A 580 1.65 11.17 -37.07
N GLU A 581 1.01 11.35 -35.92
CA GLU A 581 -0.44 11.22 -35.72
C GLU A 581 -1.13 12.56 -36.08
N ASP A 582 -0.99 13.02 -37.33
CA ASP A 582 -1.35 14.38 -37.76
C ASP A 582 -2.45 14.44 -38.84
N LEU A 583 -3.18 13.34 -39.03
CA LEU A 583 -4.33 13.30 -39.93
C LEU A 583 -5.36 14.41 -39.59
N ASP A 584 -5.93 15.04 -40.61
CA ASP A 584 -6.95 16.06 -40.38
C ASP A 584 -8.23 15.41 -39.84
N LYS A 585 -8.56 15.75 -38.60
CA LYS A 585 -9.73 15.26 -37.86
C LYS A 585 -11.04 15.87 -38.36
N LYS A 586 -10.99 16.89 -39.22
CA LYS A 586 -12.19 17.51 -39.82
C LYS A 586 -12.64 16.81 -41.10
N THR A 587 -11.75 16.08 -41.76
CA THR A 587 -12.04 15.43 -43.05
C THR A 587 -12.30 13.94 -42.94
N HIS A 588 -12.15 13.35 -41.75
CA HIS A 588 -12.35 11.93 -41.49
C HIS A 588 -13.40 11.73 -40.39
N THR A 589 -14.26 10.74 -40.56
CA THR A 589 -15.04 10.19 -39.44
C THR A 589 -14.10 9.56 -38.40
N PRO A 590 -14.50 9.43 -37.12
CA PRO A 590 -13.69 8.76 -36.11
C PRO A 590 -13.22 7.36 -36.51
N GLU A 591 -14.06 6.60 -37.21
CA GLU A 591 -13.78 5.26 -37.75
C GLU A 591 -12.72 5.30 -38.85
N GLU A 592 -12.87 6.18 -39.83
CA GLU A 592 -11.88 6.37 -40.91
C GLU A 592 -10.54 6.85 -40.36
N TYR A 593 -10.56 7.75 -39.37
CA TYR A 593 -9.35 8.29 -38.74
C TYR A 593 -8.55 7.18 -38.04
N VAL A 594 -9.19 6.40 -37.18
CA VAL A 594 -8.50 5.34 -36.43
C VAL A 594 -8.05 4.20 -37.34
N ALA A 595 -8.82 3.87 -38.38
CA ALA A 595 -8.42 2.90 -39.40
C ALA A 595 -7.17 3.36 -40.19
N ALA A 596 -7.18 4.60 -40.68
CA ALA A 596 -6.08 5.16 -41.47
C ALA A 596 -4.79 5.29 -40.65
N THR A 597 -4.88 5.71 -39.39
CA THR A 597 -3.70 5.78 -38.50
C THR A 597 -3.13 4.39 -38.20
N ALA A 598 -3.95 3.40 -37.86
CA ALA A 598 -3.49 2.03 -37.61
C ALA A 598 -2.84 1.40 -38.87
N HIS A 599 -3.43 1.63 -40.05
CA HIS A 599 -2.89 1.19 -41.33
C HIS A 599 -1.51 1.79 -41.63
N ARG A 600 -1.37 3.13 -41.52
CA ARG A 600 -0.09 3.83 -41.70
C ARG A 600 0.98 3.31 -40.74
N LYS A 601 0.62 3.10 -39.47
CA LYS A 601 1.52 2.54 -38.46
C LYS A 601 2.02 1.14 -38.82
N CYS A 602 1.11 0.27 -39.27
CA CYS A 602 1.44 -1.10 -39.66
C CYS A 602 2.44 -1.13 -40.83
N LEU A 603 2.12 -0.38 -41.90
CA LEU A 603 2.93 -0.33 -43.10
C LEU A 603 4.32 0.28 -42.85
N ALA A 604 4.39 1.40 -42.11
CA ALA A 604 5.65 2.06 -41.81
C ALA A 604 6.58 1.18 -40.97
N VAL A 605 6.04 0.44 -39.99
CA VAL A 605 6.83 -0.50 -39.17
C VAL A 605 7.33 -1.68 -40.00
N TYR A 606 6.50 -2.22 -40.89
CA TYR A 606 6.91 -3.29 -41.81
C TYR A 606 8.05 -2.83 -42.73
N GLN A 607 7.91 -1.66 -43.37
CA GLN A 607 8.95 -1.07 -44.22
C GLN A 607 10.24 -0.79 -43.44
N THR A 608 10.12 -0.28 -42.21
CA THR A 608 11.29 -0.05 -41.32
C THR A 608 11.99 -1.36 -40.97
N ALA A 609 11.24 -2.43 -40.70
CA ALA A 609 11.80 -3.75 -40.41
C ALA A 609 12.59 -4.31 -41.59
N LEU A 610 12.05 -4.20 -42.81
CA LEU A 610 12.73 -4.59 -44.04
C LEU A 610 14.00 -3.75 -44.29
N ALA A 611 13.92 -2.42 -44.14
CA ALA A 611 15.06 -1.54 -44.34
C ALA A 611 16.22 -1.84 -43.36
N ARG A 612 15.91 -2.10 -42.07
CA ARG A 612 16.91 -2.48 -41.06
C ARG A 612 17.61 -3.79 -41.41
N GLN A 613 16.88 -4.74 -41.98
CA GLN A 613 17.42 -6.02 -42.41
C GLN A 613 18.33 -5.86 -43.63
N SER A 614 17.89 -5.13 -44.67
CA SER A 614 18.72 -4.84 -45.85
C SER A 614 20.01 -4.13 -45.46
N ALA A 615 19.94 -3.18 -44.51
CA ALA A 615 21.12 -2.50 -43.97
C ALA A 615 22.05 -3.44 -43.17
N ALA A 616 21.49 -4.37 -42.37
CA ALA A 616 22.27 -5.35 -41.62
C ALA A 616 22.98 -6.36 -42.55
N ALA A 617 22.30 -6.81 -43.60
CA ALA A 617 22.85 -7.68 -44.63
C ALA A 617 24.01 -6.99 -45.39
N ALA A 618 23.82 -5.72 -45.77
CA ALA A 618 24.87 -4.91 -46.41
C ALA A 618 26.09 -4.68 -45.48
N ALA A 619 25.90 -4.68 -44.17
CA ALA A 619 26.95 -4.51 -43.17
C ALA A 619 27.62 -5.84 -42.72
N GLY A 620 27.33 -6.98 -43.37
CA GLY A 620 27.92 -8.28 -43.06
C GLY A 620 27.51 -8.88 -41.71
N LYS A 621 26.44 -8.37 -41.09
CA LYS A 621 25.87 -8.90 -39.85
C LYS A 621 24.83 -9.99 -40.17
N PRO A 622 24.62 -10.98 -39.29
CA PRO A 622 23.53 -11.93 -39.45
C PRO A 622 22.20 -11.17 -39.57
N ALA A 623 21.55 -11.27 -40.73
CA ALA A 623 20.27 -10.63 -40.98
C ALA A 623 19.17 -11.39 -40.23
N ALA A 624 18.32 -10.65 -39.50
CA ALA A 624 17.14 -11.24 -38.88
C ALA A 624 16.18 -11.73 -39.98
N GLU A 625 15.43 -12.80 -39.71
CA GLU A 625 14.35 -13.26 -40.60
C GLU A 625 13.29 -12.17 -40.79
N ASP A 626 12.64 -12.15 -41.95
CA ASP A 626 11.50 -11.26 -42.23
C ASP A 626 10.42 -11.44 -41.14
N PRO A 627 9.74 -10.36 -40.73
CA PRO A 627 8.65 -10.49 -39.79
C PRO A 627 7.53 -11.34 -40.40
N ALA A 628 7.17 -12.42 -39.72
CA ALA A 628 6.07 -13.28 -40.14
C ALA A 628 4.72 -12.55 -40.03
N VAL A 629 4.59 -11.67 -39.04
CA VAL A 629 3.41 -10.81 -38.84
C VAL A 629 3.83 -9.49 -38.21
N VAL A 630 3.24 -8.39 -38.66
CA VAL A 630 3.23 -7.08 -37.99
C VAL A 630 1.82 -6.78 -37.50
N ILE A 631 1.67 -6.45 -36.22
CA ILE A 631 0.39 -6.09 -35.59
C ILE A 631 0.46 -4.64 -35.16
N ALA A 632 -0.38 -3.78 -35.73
CA ALA A 632 -0.58 -2.40 -35.30
C ALA A 632 -1.98 -2.22 -34.69
N ALA A 633 -2.08 -1.28 -33.75
CA ALA A 633 -3.37 -0.84 -33.26
C ALA A 633 -3.34 0.65 -32.96
N ASP A 634 -4.47 1.32 -33.17
CA ASP A 634 -4.69 2.70 -32.76
C ASP A 634 -6.02 2.83 -32.02
N THR A 635 -6.09 3.67 -31.00
CA THR A 635 -7.26 3.79 -30.13
C THR A 635 -7.59 5.26 -29.91
N VAL A 636 -8.84 5.63 -30.18
CA VAL A 636 -9.38 6.98 -29.96
C VAL A 636 -10.71 6.92 -29.24
N ILE A 637 -11.10 8.03 -28.62
CA ILE A 637 -12.44 8.20 -28.06
C ILE A 637 -13.24 9.12 -28.97
N ALA A 638 -14.44 8.71 -29.35
CA ALA A 638 -15.40 9.55 -30.03
C ALA A 638 -16.48 10.00 -29.03
N THR A 639 -16.56 11.31 -28.80
CA THR A 639 -17.66 11.89 -28.01
C THR A 639 -19.00 11.68 -28.72
N ARG A 640 -20.10 11.89 -28.01
CA ARG A 640 -21.46 11.85 -28.60
C ARG A 640 -21.64 12.83 -29.78
N THR A 641 -20.86 13.90 -29.84
CA THR A 641 -20.89 14.90 -30.93
C THR A 641 -20.01 14.53 -32.12
N GLY A 642 -19.31 13.38 -32.06
CA GLY A 642 -18.36 12.95 -33.10
C GLY A 642 -16.96 13.54 -32.94
N GLN A 643 -16.71 14.35 -31.92
CA GLN A 643 -15.36 14.87 -31.64
C GLN A 643 -14.41 13.75 -31.21
N ILE A 644 -13.24 13.67 -31.85
CA ILE A 644 -12.16 12.73 -31.54
C ILE A 644 -11.30 13.27 -30.39
N LEU A 645 -11.21 12.47 -29.33
CA LEU A 645 -10.34 12.69 -28.18
C LEU A 645 -9.24 11.64 -28.17
N GLU A 646 -8.01 12.12 -28.11
CA GLU A 646 -6.81 11.27 -28.01
C GLU A 646 -6.31 11.29 -26.56
N LYS A 647 -4.99 11.23 -26.38
CA LYS A 647 -4.32 11.35 -25.10
C LYS A 647 -4.38 12.81 -24.62
N PRO A 648 -4.58 13.06 -23.32
CA PRO A 648 -4.56 14.41 -22.79
C PRO A 648 -3.19 15.06 -22.97
N ARG A 649 -3.18 16.34 -23.35
CA ARG A 649 -1.93 17.10 -23.61
C ARG A 649 -1.35 17.77 -22.36
N SER A 650 -2.18 17.93 -21.33
CA SER A 650 -1.82 18.53 -20.04
C SER A 650 -2.78 18.06 -18.96
N GLU A 651 -2.46 18.33 -17.70
CA GLU A 651 -3.32 17.99 -16.56
C GLU A 651 -4.68 18.71 -16.62
N ALA A 652 -4.70 19.99 -17.01
CA ALA A 652 -5.94 20.74 -17.20
C ALA A 652 -6.77 20.19 -18.37
N ASP A 653 -6.10 19.73 -19.43
CA ASP A 653 -6.72 19.06 -20.58
C ASP A 653 -7.33 17.72 -20.17
N HIS A 654 -6.62 16.98 -19.33
CA HIS A 654 -7.04 15.69 -18.75
C HIS A 654 -8.30 15.85 -17.90
N ALA A 655 -8.31 16.81 -16.95
CA ALA A 655 -9.46 17.08 -16.10
C ALA A 655 -10.66 17.61 -16.90
N ARG A 656 -10.42 18.45 -17.92
CA ARG A 656 -11.49 18.93 -18.81
C ARG A 656 -12.10 17.78 -19.62
N MET A 657 -11.26 16.90 -20.15
CA MET A 657 -11.67 15.73 -20.93
C MET A 657 -12.55 14.81 -20.09
N LEU A 658 -12.11 14.46 -18.87
CA LEU A 658 -12.88 13.56 -18.00
C LEU A 658 -14.19 14.17 -17.51
N ARG A 659 -14.22 15.47 -17.20
CA ARG A 659 -15.48 16.17 -16.89
C ARG A 659 -16.43 16.14 -18.08
N HIS A 660 -15.93 16.40 -19.28
CA HIS A 660 -16.74 16.30 -20.49
C HIS A 660 -17.33 14.89 -20.67
N LEU A 661 -16.51 13.84 -20.55
CA LEU A 661 -16.97 12.46 -20.67
C LEU A 661 -18.03 12.11 -19.60
N ARG A 662 -17.81 12.51 -18.34
CA ARG A 662 -18.80 12.37 -17.26
C ARG A 662 -20.11 13.08 -17.58
N ASP A 663 -20.05 14.35 -17.94
CA ASP A 663 -21.23 15.20 -18.13
C ASP A 663 -22.05 14.77 -19.35
N THR A 664 -21.41 14.08 -20.31
CA THR A 664 -22.09 13.46 -21.47
C THR A 664 -22.54 12.02 -21.23
N GLU A 665 -22.18 11.44 -20.08
CA GLU A 665 -22.50 10.09 -19.58
C GLU A 665 -22.02 8.91 -20.42
N GLN A 666 -21.88 9.07 -21.74
CA GLN A 666 -21.43 8.02 -22.64
C GLN A 666 -20.53 8.54 -23.77
N HIS A 667 -19.61 7.67 -24.18
CA HIS A 667 -18.75 7.87 -25.35
C HIS A 667 -18.40 6.54 -25.99
N ARG A 668 -17.88 6.61 -27.22
CA ARG A 668 -17.44 5.45 -27.99
C ARG A 668 -15.93 5.32 -27.91
N VAL A 669 -15.45 4.11 -27.68
CA VAL A 669 -14.03 3.75 -27.74
C VAL A 669 -13.81 2.98 -29.02
N LEU A 670 -13.05 3.56 -29.93
CA LEU A 670 -12.75 2.96 -31.23
C LEU A 670 -11.31 2.50 -31.21
N THR A 671 -11.06 1.20 -31.40
CA THR A 671 -9.71 0.69 -31.68
C THR A 671 -9.69 0.05 -33.05
N ALA A 672 -8.84 0.57 -33.93
CA ALA A 672 -8.48 -0.12 -35.16
C ALA A 672 -7.32 -1.06 -34.90
N VAL A 673 -7.42 -2.29 -35.37
CA VAL A 673 -6.31 -3.25 -35.45
C VAL A 673 -5.99 -3.49 -36.91
N CYS A 674 -4.72 -3.40 -37.26
CA CYS A 674 -4.22 -3.70 -38.58
C CYS A 674 -3.14 -4.78 -38.48
N VAL A 675 -3.26 -5.84 -39.27
CA VAL A 675 -2.33 -6.96 -39.28
C VAL A 675 -1.82 -7.15 -40.70
N LEU A 676 -0.51 -7.29 -40.85
CA LEU A 676 0.18 -7.48 -42.12
C LEU A 676 1.08 -8.72 -42.03
N ALA A 677 1.05 -9.57 -43.07
CA ALA A 677 1.96 -10.70 -43.23
C ALA A 677 2.54 -10.73 -44.66
N PRO A 678 3.81 -11.11 -44.86
CA PRO A 678 4.38 -11.27 -46.19
C PRO A 678 3.69 -12.38 -46.98
N LYS A 679 3.59 -12.24 -48.31
CA LYS A 679 3.07 -13.29 -49.19
C LYS A 679 4.18 -14.28 -49.53
N ALA A 680 3.87 -15.57 -49.46
CA ALA A 680 4.84 -16.62 -49.81
C ALA A 680 5.22 -16.60 -51.31
N ASP A 681 4.32 -16.13 -52.17
CA ASP A 681 4.52 -16.03 -53.62
C ASP A 681 5.15 -14.70 -54.07
N ALA A 682 5.42 -13.78 -53.12
CA ALA A 682 5.94 -12.44 -53.36
C ALA A 682 5.17 -11.62 -54.42
N THR A 683 3.90 -11.95 -54.67
CA THR A 683 3.06 -11.19 -55.62
C THR A 683 2.85 -9.77 -55.12
N HIS A 684 3.02 -8.78 -56.00
CA HIS A 684 2.92 -7.35 -55.65
C HIS A 684 1.56 -7.07 -54.95
N PRO A 685 1.54 -6.40 -53.77
CA PRO A 685 2.61 -5.60 -53.13
C PRO A 685 3.61 -6.37 -52.25
N GLY A 686 3.60 -7.70 -52.26
CA GLY A 686 4.52 -8.58 -51.51
C GLY A 686 4.04 -8.94 -50.11
N TYR A 687 2.89 -8.41 -49.69
CA TYR A 687 2.27 -8.66 -48.39
C TYR A 687 0.75 -8.70 -48.52
N GLU A 688 0.11 -9.36 -47.57
CA GLU A 688 -1.33 -9.35 -47.32
C GLU A 688 -1.58 -8.53 -46.06
N MET A 689 -2.60 -7.67 -46.08
CA MET A 689 -2.92 -6.81 -44.93
C MET A 689 -4.42 -6.70 -44.76
N ALA A 690 -4.88 -6.82 -43.52
CA ALA A 690 -6.28 -6.68 -43.15
C ALA A 690 -6.40 -5.77 -41.92
N ALA A 691 -7.50 -5.03 -41.84
CA ALA A 691 -7.79 -4.15 -40.73
C ALA A 691 -9.25 -4.28 -40.28
N HIS A 692 -9.49 -4.05 -39.00
CA HIS A 692 -10.82 -4.04 -38.39
C HIS A 692 -10.91 -2.90 -37.38
N VAL A 693 -12.05 -2.20 -37.33
CA VAL A 693 -12.34 -1.19 -36.31
C VAL A 693 -13.38 -1.76 -35.35
N GLU A 694 -13.00 -1.90 -34.09
CA GLU A 694 -13.92 -2.33 -33.04
C GLU A 694 -14.49 -1.10 -32.31
N ASP A 695 -15.80 -1.08 -32.13
CA ASP A 695 -16.53 0.00 -31.46
C ASP A 695 -17.17 -0.51 -30.16
N THR A 696 -16.76 0.07 -29.03
CA THR A 696 -17.31 -0.23 -27.71
C THR A 696 -17.86 1.04 -27.07
N ARG A 697 -19.07 0.98 -26.51
CA ARG A 697 -19.65 2.09 -25.75
C ARG A 697 -19.25 1.99 -24.29
N VAL A 698 -18.88 3.12 -23.70
CA VAL A 698 -18.51 3.22 -22.29
C VAL A 698 -19.37 4.27 -21.63
N PHE A 699 -19.90 3.94 -20.46
CA PHE A 699 -20.75 4.81 -19.65
C PHE A 699 -19.98 5.25 -18.42
N PHE A 700 -19.95 6.54 -18.14
CA PHE A 700 -19.33 7.11 -16.95
C PHE A 700 -20.34 7.25 -15.82
N ALA A 701 -19.85 7.10 -14.58
CA ALA A 701 -20.60 7.44 -13.39
C ALA A 701 -20.98 8.93 -13.38
N ARG A 702 -22.13 9.29 -12.82
CA ARG A 702 -22.64 10.67 -12.85
C ARG A 702 -22.02 11.51 -11.73
N ALA A 703 -22.07 12.83 -11.87
CA ALA A 703 -21.59 13.73 -10.82
C ALA A 703 -22.32 13.50 -9.48
N ASP A 704 -23.64 13.29 -9.54
CA ASP A 704 -24.49 13.03 -8.37
C ASP A 704 -24.42 11.57 -7.88
N ASP A 705 -23.70 10.70 -8.59
CA ASP A 705 -23.56 9.27 -8.34
C ASP A 705 -22.08 8.89 -8.20
N GLY A 706 -21.39 9.61 -7.30
CA GLY A 706 -20.04 9.24 -6.86
C GLY A 706 -18.88 9.76 -7.72
N LEU A 707 -19.12 10.57 -8.77
CA LEU A 707 -18.05 11.18 -9.58
C LEU A 707 -18.00 12.74 -9.56
N PRO A 708 -17.87 13.39 -8.39
CA PRO A 708 -17.68 14.84 -8.29
C PRO A 708 -16.31 15.32 -8.83
N ASP A 709 -16.17 16.63 -9.04
CA ASP A 709 -14.97 17.24 -9.67
C ASP A 709 -13.67 16.97 -8.91
N ASP A 710 -13.72 16.84 -7.59
CA ASP A 710 -12.60 16.51 -6.72
C ASP A 710 -12.12 15.06 -6.91
N VAL A 711 -13.03 14.12 -7.19
CA VAL A 711 -12.69 12.73 -7.55
C VAL A 711 -12.02 12.68 -8.91
N ILE A 712 -12.53 13.41 -9.91
CA ILE A 712 -11.85 13.54 -11.22
C ILE A 712 -10.47 14.18 -11.04
N ALA A 713 -10.34 15.25 -10.27
CA ALA A 713 -9.06 15.89 -10.00
C ALA A 713 -8.08 14.94 -9.28
N SER A 714 -8.58 14.10 -8.36
CA SER A 714 -7.78 13.07 -7.68
C SER A 714 -7.33 11.98 -8.65
N TYR A 715 -8.22 11.54 -9.54
CA TYR A 715 -7.88 10.58 -10.59
C TYR A 715 -6.82 11.12 -11.55
N VAL A 716 -6.97 12.36 -12.03
CA VAL A 716 -5.99 13.03 -12.91
C VAL A 716 -4.60 13.07 -12.26
N ARG A 717 -4.53 13.35 -10.95
CA ARG A 717 -3.29 13.35 -10.16
C ARG A 717 -2.59 11.99 -10.12
N THR A 718 -3.31 10.87 -10.25
CA THR A 718 -2.69 9.53 -10.35
C THR A 718 -1.88 9.34 -11.63
N ARG A 719 -2.12 10.17 -12.65
CA ARG A 719 -1.57 10.05 -14.01
C ARG A 719 -1.87 8.71 -14.70
N GLU A 720 -2.72 7.87 -14.12
CA GLU A 720 -3.05 6.55 -14.67
C GLU A 720 -3.64 6.68 -16.09
N GLY A 721 -4.43 7.71 -16.37
CA GLY A 721 -5.01 7.97 -17.68
C GLY A 721 -4.14 8.74 -18.67
N ALA A 722 -3.00 9.30 -18.26
CA ALA A 722 -2.31 10.35 -19.02
C ALA A 722 -1.76 9.89 -20.39
N ASP A 723 -1.40 8.61 -20.52
CA ASP A 723 -0.89 8.01 -21.77
C ASP A 723 -1.98 7.29 -22.59
N LYS A 724 -3.26 7.53 -22.27
CA LYS A 724 -4.41 6.79 -22.79
C LYS A 724 -5.41 7.72 -23.47
N ALA A 725 -6.04 7.25 -24.55
CA ALA A 725 -7.11 7.99 -25.19
C ALA A 725 -8.27 8.18 -24.21
N GLY A 726 -8.83 9.39 -24.16
CA GLY A 726 -9.88 9.72 -23.19
C GLY A 726 -9.39 10.00 -21.78
N GLY A 727 -8.10 9.80 -21.50
CA GLY A 727 -7.54 10.09 -20.19
C GLY A 727 -7.98 9.13 -19.10
N TYR A 728 -8.34 7.87 -19.38
CA TYR A 728 -8.63 6.89 -18.31
C TYR A 728 -8.15 5.47 -18.63
N ALA A 729 -8.01 4.65 -17.60
CA ALA A 729 -7.65 3.24 -17.70
C ALA A 729 -8.75 2.35 -17.13
N LEU A 730 -9.34 1.49 -17.96
CA LEU A 730 -10.36 0.54 -17.51
C LEU A 730 -9.81 -0.54 -16.55
N GLN A 731 -8.52 -0.88 -16.65
CA GLN A 731 -7.88 -1.94 -15.85
C GLN A 731 -7.38 -1.46 -14.48
N GLY A 732 -7.66 -0.21 -14.11
CA GLY A 732 -7.15 0.38 -12.89
C GLY A 732 -8.19 1.23 -12.18
N VAL A 733 -7.75 2.25 -11.45
CA VAL A 733 -8.63 3.11 -10.65
C VAL A 733 -9.72 3.74 -11.52
N GLY A 734 -9.39 4.05 -12.79
CA GLY A 734 -10.32 4.65 -13.73
C GLY A 734 -11.54 3.76 -14.01
N GLY A 735 -11.36 2.46 -14.13
CA GLY A 735 -12.46 1.51 -14.34
C GLY A 735 -13.32 1.27 -13.08
N MET A 736 -12.77 1.53 -11.90
CA MET A 736 -13.50 1.38 -10.62
C MET A 736 -14.27 2.63 -10.22
N VAL A 737 -13.76 3.81 -10.60
CA VAL A 737 -14.24 5.10 -10.08
C VAL A 737 -14.92 5.94 -11.18
N LEU A 738 -14.48 5.85 -12.43
CA LEU A 738 -15.02 6.68 -13.51
C LEU A 738 -16.09 5.97 -14.34
N VAL A 739 -15.95 4.66 -14.54
CA VAL A 739 -16.78 3.87 -15.46
C VAL A 739 -17.89 3.17 -14.69
N ASP A 740 -19.15 3.40 -15.10
CA ASP A 740 -20.33 2.70 -14.60
C ASP A 740 -20.47 1.33 -15.29
N ARG A 741 -20.54 1.33 -16.62
CA ARG A 741 -20.63 0.10 -17.42
C ARG A 741 -19.99 0.22 -18.79
N VAL A 742 -19.75 -0.93 -19.42
CA VAL A 742 -19.20 -1.06 -20.77
C VAL A 742 -20.14 -1.95 -21.59
N GLU A 743 -20.57 -1.46 -22.75
CA GLU A 743 -21.38 -2.19 -23.73
C GLU A 743 -20.49 -2.47 -24.96
N GLY A 744 -19.96 -3.70 -25.03
CA GLY A 744 -19.05 -4.16 -26.08
C GLY A 744 -17.80 -4.85 -25.53
N SER A 745 -16.74 -4.88 -26.32
CA SER A 745 -15.48 -5.54 -25.96
C SER A 745 -14.67 -4.74 -24.92
N VAL A 746 -14.31 -5.36 -23.79
CA VAL A 746 -13.49 -4.77 -22.72
C VAL A 746 -12.03 -4.59 -23.17
N ASP A 747 -11.50 -5.57 -23.90
CA ASP A 747 -10.17 -5.57 -24.50
C ASP A 747 -10.00 -4.47 -25.58
N ASN A 748 -11.07 -4.12 -26.29
CA ASN A 748 -11.12 -2.93 -27.14
C ASN A 748 -10.86 -1.65 -26.32
N VAL A 749 -11.51 -1.48 -25.16
CA VAL A 749 -11.30 -0.30 -24.30
C VAL A 749 -9.88 -0.24 -23.73
N ILE A 750 -9.28 -1.40 -23.49
CA ILE A 750 -7.87 -1.51 -23.04
C ILE A 750 -6.92 -1.07 -24.15
N GLY A 751 -7.35 -1.22 -25.41
CA GLY A 751 -6.68 -0.72 -26.61
C GLY A 751 -6.24 -1.80 -27.59
N LEU A 752 -6.74 -3.05 -27.46
CA LEU A 752 -6.52 -4.10 -28.45
C LEU A 752 -7.67 -5.13 -28.40
N PRO A 753 -8.61 -5.14 -29.37
CA PRO A 753 -9.62 -6.18 -29.49
C PRO A 753 -8.95 -7.50 -29.91
N VAL A 754 -8.64 -8.32 -28.92
CA VAL A 754 -7.84 -9.53 -29.00
C VAL A 754 -8.45 -10.55 -29.96
N ARG A 755 -9.76 -10.79 -29.85
CA ARG A 755 -10.45 -11.79 -30.68
C ARG A 755 -10.34 -11.43 -32.17
N LYS A 756 -10.64 -10.18 -32.51
CA LYS A 756 -10.54 -9.66 -33.87
C LYS A 756 -9.09 -9.64 -34.34
N CYS A 757 -8.14 -9.26 -33.48
CA CYS A 757 -6.71 -9.32 -33.79
C CYS A 757 -6.26 -10.73 -34.22
N LEU A 758 -6.68 -11.78 -33.52
CA LEU A 758 -6.31 -13.16 -33.86
C LEU A 758 -7.00 -13.64 -35.15
N GLN A 759 -8.26 -13.27 -35.38
CA GLN A 759 -8.96 -13.56 -36.64
C GLN A 759 -8.25 -12.90 -37.84
N LEU A 760 -7.80 -11.65 -37.68
CA LEU A 760 -7.01 -10.97 -38.70
C LEU A 760 -5.66 -11.66 -38.94
N CYS A 761 -4.97 -12.09 -37.88
CA CYS A 761 -3.74 -12.87 -38.01
C CYS A 761 -3.97 -14.18 -38.77
N GLU A 762 -5.04 -14.90 -38.46
CA GLU A 762 -5.39 -16.14 -39.16
C GLU A 762 -5.66 -15.88 -40.65
N ARG A 763 -6.42 -14.82 -40.96
CA ARG A 763 -6.74 -14.41 -42.33
C ARG A 763 -5.48 -14.12 -43.13
N VAL A 764 -4.63 -13.21 -42.66
CA VAL A 764 -3.45 -12.77 -43.43
C VAL A 764 -2.34 -13.80 -43.47
N VAL A 765 -2.33 -14.80 -42.58
CA VAL A 765 -1.30 -15.86 -42.56
C VAL A 765 -1.76 -17.13 -43.30
N PHE A 766 -2.98 -17.60 -43.05
CA PHE A 766 -3.46 -18.90 -43.58
C PHE A 766 -4.45 -18.78 -44.74
N ARG A 767 -5.13 -17.64 -44.91
CA ARG A 767 -6.19 -17.45 -45.92
C ARG A 767 -5.85 -16.29 -46.87
N GLN A 768 -4.59 -16.20 -47.29
CA GLN A 768 -4.13 -15.18 -48.25
C GLN A 768 -4.86 -15.36 -49.59
N GLY A 769 -5.44 -14.28 -50.12
CA GLY A 769 -6.11 -14.29 -51.43
C GLY A 769 -7.53 -14.89 -51.46
N ALA A 770 -8.16 -15.17 -50.32
CA ALA A 770 -9.59 -15.48 -50.26
C ALA A 770 -10.41 -14.17 -50.23
N ASP A 771 -11.26 -13.95 -51.23
CA ASP A 771 -12.16 -12.78 -51.31
C ASP A 771 -13.23 -12.83 -50.20
N GLU A 772 -13.69 -11.64 -49.76
CA GLU A 772 -14.75 -11.47 -48.75
C GLU A 772 -16.13 -11.87 -49.30
N GLU A 773 -16.39 -13.17 -49.47
CA GLU A 773 -17.75 -13.67 -49.69
C GLU A 773 -18.37 -14.14 -48.37
N GLY A 774 -19.17 -13.25 -47.76
CA GLY A 774 -20.37 -13.58 -46.99
C GLY A 774 -20.22 -14.08 -45.55
N GLU A 775 -20.00 -13.17 -44.58
CA GLU A 775 -20.51 -13.37 -43.21
C GLU A 775 -22.03 -13.11 -43.22
N GLY A 776 -22.79 -14.10 -43.71
CA GLY A 776 -24.21 -14.22 -43.44
C GLY A 776 -24.42 -15.08 -42.19
N GLU A 777 -25.02 -14.47 -41.17
CA GLU A 777 -25.69 -15.07 -40.01
C GLU A 777 -25.56 -16.59 -39.80
N SER A 778 -24.80 -16.97 -38.78
CA SER A 778 -25.11 -18.16 -37.98
C SER A 778 -24.66 -17.93 -36.53
N GLU A 779 -25.49 -17.23 -35.77
CA GLU A 779 -25.57 -17.46 -34.32
C GLU A 779 -26.21 -18.84 -34.12
N GLU A 780 -25.45 -19.81 -33.61
CA GLU A 780 -25.87 -20.96 -32.76
C GLU A 780 -24.78 -22.05 -32.76
N GLU A 781 -24.02 -22.13 -31.66
CA GLU A 781 -23.73 -23.33 -30.83
C GLU A 781 -22.59 -23.07 -29.82
#